data_AF-A0A815BMA0-F1
#
_entry.id   AF-A0A815BMA0-F1
#
_cell.length_a   1.000
_cell.length_b   1.000
_cell.length_c   1.000
_cell.angle_alpha   90.00
_cell.angle_beta   90.00
_cell.angle_gamma   90.00
#
_symmetry.space_group_name_H-M   'P 1'
#
loop_
_entity.id
_entity.type
_entity.pdbx_description
1 polymer ?
#
loop_
_entity_poly.entity_id
_entity_poly.type
_entity_poly.pdbx_seq_one_letter_code
_entity_poly.pdbx_strand_id
1 'polypeptide(L)'
;MPLYHIDLNNIQRKATLDYYQNLVIPTIQCRNNLTMFTLDIDDDLCSCIRILDQVKLENVTSLKIKNLNKDNAIYLLSLLPSLTQLVFLRIQSKVDLDLNQFSQFITMPSLKQFELLFLNYYYPSYSTIELPNIVSNIEYLCVYRYFRIQQFKELLRYLPKLKKLFIYIRSHVYSTSIDNNNNNLHQLVPNLNDLQLYVQLLEFDQLQLLLRPLSHQLKRLAISCWSYEYADGQKWEIFLKSFSVLKHFQLDITLSELPVHPINIKEILSSFQTKFFLDARWYFAIDYNPNVDIKFVFYSLPWPIKYFHTILYDIETLSTKTTIPDQSYPTSNVQHLYIQLYDQRSNAITGQRYYSNAESLILINRFSDHSNERSLQMINDLSHTIDLTRIKSLKLIDFDSLQPSFLIPFMNYFHNLFELKLPCNIYLQHQSLISTISTIHTLVLYYDSNHITKDELWTGLSQLSLNIKHFKCVTKHPTTINVHSFRKPENRQSNIDELVSILKPLNLHCIAVEEIQNNDKWKKFSQDMSLPYSIYGPWNGNAAGNGILSCYPIQSYSNQQSSLICQGGTRSFLQCSIDDFTCAVTHLDHMEEDVRLEQIKEFKPYDPDIDILMGDMNSLTRDDYSDNYYEKIIVDKREKSNWEKPRFDLTHLITQQWNYQDAFKLINPQIKDEQLSTCAYGTRIDYIYVHPRVNERWNLTKCSIIDTKGVTDHNCVYVEFSKHSST
;
A
#
# COMPACT_ATOMS: atom_id res chain seq x y z
N MET A 1 8.19 -15.87 12.67
CA MET A 1 9.11 -15.08 13.53
C MET A 1 8.37 -13.81 13.92
N PRO A 2 8.27 -13.46 15.21
CA PRO A 2 7.54 -12.28 15.61
C PRO A 2 8.29 -11.02 15.15
N LEU A 3 7.59 -10.18 14.39
CA LEU A 3 8.07 -8.90 13.90
C LEU A 3 7.64 -7.83 14.92
N TYR A 4 8.59 -7.23 15.62
CA TYR A 4 8.29 -6.15 16.57
C TYR A 4 8.61 -4.81 15.93
N HIS A 5 7.58 -4.04 15.62
CA HIS A 5 7.71 -2.66 15.16
C HIS A 5 7.43 -1.75 16.35
N ILE A 6 8.45 -1.06 16.86
CA ILE A 6 8.28 -0.06 17.91
C ILE A 6 8.36 1.31 17.23
N ASP A 7 7.20 1.93 17.04
CA ASP A 7 7.13 3.29 16.51
C ASP A 7 7.31 4.30 17.65
N LEU A 8 8.48 4.95 17.71
CA LEU A 8 8.77 5.96 18.74
C LEU A 8 8.34 7.39 18.33
N ASN A 9 7.69 7.57 17.18
CA ASN A 9 7.28 8.91 16.71
C ASN A 9 6.32 9.64 17.68
N ASN A 10 5.68 8.93 18.61
CA ASN A 10 4.75 9.50 19.59
C ASN A 10 5.37 9.87 20.96
N ILE A 11 6.71 9.80 21.12
CA ILE A 11 7.39 10.18 22.37
C ILE A 11 7.65 11.69 22.42
N GLN A 12 6.59 12.50 22.54
CA GLN A 12 6.71 13.94 22.77
C GLN A 12 6.30 14.38 24.18
N ARG A 13 5.88 13.47 25.06
CA ARG A 13 5.38 13.80 26.42
C ARG A 13 6.08 12.97 27.51
N LYS A 14 6.36 13.61 28.65
CA LYS A 14 6.98 12.98 29.84
C LYS A 14 6.26 11.69 30.30
N ALA A 15 4.93 11.66 30.21
CA ALA A 15 4.11 10.48 30.53
C ALA A 15 4.39 9.28 29.60
N THR A 16 4.76 9.53 28.34
CA THR A 16 5.15 8.48 27.38
C THR A 16 6.50 7.89 27.75
N LEU A 17 7.46 8.70 28.24
CA LEU A 17 8.77 8.21 28.68
C LEU A 17 8.64 7.27 29.89
N ASP A 18 7.80 7.61 30.87
CA ASP A 18 7.55 6.76 32.04
C ASP A 18 6.87 5.44 31.64
N TYR A 19 5.97 5.44 30.65
CA TYR A 19 5.38 4.22 30.08
C TYR A 19 6.43 3.31 29.44
N TYR A 20 7.33 3.86 28.63
CA TYR A 20 8.38 3.08 27.98
C TYR A 20 9.40 2.53 29.00
N GLN A 21 9.80 3.34 29.98
CA GLN A 21 10.75 2.92 31.01
C GLN A 21 10.21 1.83 31.93
N ASN A 22 8.94 1.91 32.31
CA ASN A 22 8.36 0.99 33.30
C ASN A 22 7.68 -0.25 32.69
N LEU A 23 7.18 -0.18 31.45
CA LEU A 23 6.48 -1.30 30.81
C LEU A 23 7.27 -1.93 29.66
N VAL A 24 7.75 -1.11 28.73
CA VAL A 24 8.28 -1.60 27.45
C VAL A 24 9.69 -2.16 27.61
N ILE A 25 10.56 -1.46 28.33
CA ILE A 25 11.96 -1.89 28.53
C ILE A 25 12.04 -3.21 29.32
N PRO A 26 11.34 -3.41 30.45
CA PRO A 26 11.33 -4.70 31.13
C PRO A 26 10.79 -5.84 30.25
N THR A 27 9.76 -5.56 29.44
CA THR A 27 9.18 -6.54 28.50
C THR A 27 10.16 -6.94 27.40
N ILE A 28 10.93 -5.97 26.88
CA ILE A 28 12.02 -6.21 25.92
C ILE A 28 13.14 -7.02 26.58
N GLN A 29 13.56 -6.65 27.80
CA GLN A 29 14.65 -7.31 28.52
C GLN A 29 14.33 -8.75 28.96
N CYS A 30 13.06 -9.07 29.24
CA CYS A 30 12.65 -10.43 29.60
C CYS A 30 12.67 -11.41 28.42
N ARG A 31 12.76 -10.93 27.18
CA ARG A 31 12.67 -11.76 25.97
C ARG A 31 14.00 -11.77 25.23
N ASN A 32 14.81 -12.81 25.46
CA ASN A 32 16.16 -12.98 24.92
C ASN A 32 16.28 -13.04 23.37
N ASN A 33 15.18 -12.98 22.59
CA ASN A 33 15.19 -13.27 21.15
C ASN A 33 14.51 -12.19 20.28
N LEU A 34 14.98 -10.94 20.33
CA LEU A 34 14.50 -9.89 19.41
C LEU A 34 15.21 -9.96 18.05
N THR A 35 14.53 -10.44 17.01
CA THR A 35 15.14 -10.59 15.68
C THR A 35 15.10 -9.32 14.83
N MET A 36 14.07 -8.48 14.95
CA MET A 36 13.93 -7.26 14.16
C MET A 36 13.44 -6.10 15.02
N PHE A 37 14.09 -4.95 14.86
CA PHE A 37 13.82 -3.72 15.59
C PHE A 37 13.72 -2.56 14.60
N THR A 38 12.59 -1.87 14.55
CA THR A 38 12.44 -0.63 13.77
C THR A 38 12.38 0.53 14.75
N LEU A 39 13.09 1.60 14.44
CA LEU A 39 13.25 2.79 15.23
C LEU A 39 12.98 4.00 14.33
N ASP A 40 11.84 4.64 14.53
CA ASP A 40 11.52 5.90 13.87
C ASP A 40 11.93 7.03 14.82
N ILE A 41 12.91 7.86 14.43
CA ILE A 41 13.51 8.90 15.29
C ILE A 41 13.12 10.27 14.74
N ASP A 42 12.08 10.88 15.29
CA ASP A 42 11.83 12.30 15.06
C ASP A 42 12.79 13.20 15.86
N ASP A 43 12.76 14.51 15.57
CA ASP A 43 13.84 15.46 15.89
C ASP A 43 14.19 15.63 17.41
N ASP A 44 13.43 15.04 18.34
CA ASP A 44 13.67 15.12 19.81
C ASP A 44 14.31 13.84 20.40
N LEU A 45 15.63 13.75 20.21
CA LEU A 45 16.44 12.56 20.46
C LEU A 45 16.65 12.22 21.95
N CYS A 46 16.63 13.19 22.86
CA CYS A 46 17.03 12.96 24.27
C CYS A 46 16.19 11.89 24.99
N SER A 47 14.94 11.72 24.55
CA SER A 47 13.98 10.78 25.14
C SER A 47 14.16 9.35 24.62
N CYS A 48 14.32 9.17 23.30
CA CYS A 48 14.52 7.85 22.67
C CYS A 48 15.88 7.24 23.00
N ILE A 49 16.90 8.08 23.22
CA ILE A 49 18.25 7.65 23.57
C ILE A 49 18.33 6.92 24.90
N ARG A 50 17.64 7.42 25.94
CA ARG A 50 17.63 6.77 27.26
C ARG A 50 17.03 5.37 27.22
N ILE A 51 16.18 5.10 26.22
CA ILE A 51 15.58 3.79 26.00
C ILE A 51 16.62 2.84 25.39
N LEU A 52 17.41 3.27 24.41
CA LEU A 52 18.44 2.44 23.79
C LEU A 52 19.57 2.05 24.75
N ASP A 53 20.02 2.97 25.61
CA ASP A 53 21.02 2.68 26.65
C ASP A 53 20.55 1.61 27.66
N GLN A 54 19.23 1.49 27.83
CA GLN A 54 18.61 0.55 28.76
C GLN A 54 18.23 -0.78 28.11
N VAL A 55 18.20 -0.87 26.78
CA VAL A 55 17.88 -2.12 26.07
C VAL A 55 19.17 -2.87 25.76
N LYS A 56 19.25 -4.15 26.15
CA LYS A 56 20.34 -5.03 25.71
C LYS A 56 20.22 -5.30 24.21
N LEU A 57 20.95 -4.54 23.40
CA LEU A 57 20.95 -4.65 21.94
C LEU A 57 21.75 -5.84 21.39
N GLU A 58 22.37 -6.65 22.26
CA GLU A 58 23.28 -7.75 21.89
C GLU A 58 22.66 -8.77 20.93
N ASN A 59 21.33 -8.93 20.93
CA ASN A 59 20.62 -9.91 20.10
C ASN A 59 19.87 -9.30 18.88
N VAL A 60 19.97 -7.99 18.65
CA VAL A 60 19.25 -7.34 17.55
C VAL A 60 19.90 -7.70 16.21
N THR A 61 19.18 -8.42 15.34
CA THR A 61 19.70 -8.83 14.02
C THR A 61 19.29 -7.90 12.86
N SER A 62 18.29 -7.04 13.05
CA SER A 62 17.82 -6.11 12.02
C SER A 62 17.39 -4.78 12.65
N LEU A 63 17.91 -3.66 12.14
CA LEU A 63 17.67 -2.31 12.62
C LEU A 63 17.25 -1.39 11.47
N LYS A 64 16.12 -0.69 11.60
CA LYS A 64 15.68 0.36 10.67
C LYS A 64 15.61 1.68 11.39
N ILE A 65 16.23 2.72 10.84
CA ILE A 65 16.31 4.07 11.40
C ILE A 65 15.81 5.05 10.37
N LYS A 66 14.92 5.96 10.76
CA LYS A 66 14.46 7.07 9.92
C LYS A 66 14.81 8.41 10.55
N ASN A 67 14.79 9.44 9.72
CA ASN A 67 15.02 10.83 10.09
C ASN A 67 16.33 11.10 10.86
N LEU A 68 17.39 10.30 10.62
CA LEU A 68 18.68 10.44 11.30
C LEU A 68 19.31 11.82 11.01
N ASN A 69 19.59 12.61 12.04
CA ASN A 69 20.38 13.83 11.95
C ASN A 69 21.86 13.60 12.34
N LYS A 70 22.72 14.63 12.23
CA LYS A 70 24.16 14.51 12.48
C LYS A 70 24.48 14.08 13.91
N ASP A 71 23.82 14.67 14.90
CA ASP A 71 24.07 14.35 16.32
C ASP A 71 23.57 12.94 16.65
N ASN A 72 22.42 12.55 16.07
CA ASN A 72 21.88 11.19 16.17
C ASN A 72 22.85 10.16 15.59
N ALA A 73 23.53 10.50 14.49
CA ALA A 73 24.51 9.61 13.88
C ALA A 73 25.71 9.39 14.80
N ILE A 74 26.30 10.45 15.37
CA ILE A 74 27.44 10.34 16.31
C ILE A 74 27.09 9.43 17.49
N TYR A 75 25.88 9.59 18.04
CA TYR A 75 25.45 8.75 19.15
C TYR A 75 25.20 7.30 18.74
N LEU A 76 24.52 7.05 17.61
CA LEU A 76 24.34 5.69 17.10
C LEU A 76 25.68 4.98 16.88
N LEU A 77 26.69 5.73 16.43
CA LEU A 77 28.06 5.25 16.27
C LEU A 77 28.67 4.81 17.61
N SER A 78 28.37 5.50 18.70
CA SER A 78 28.78 5.10 20.05
C SER A 78 28.13 3.79 20.54
N LEU A 79 26.96 3.42 19.99
CA LEU A 79 26.25 2.18 20.30
C LEU A 79 26.71 0.97 19.48
N LEU A 80 27.47 1.19 18.39
CA LEU A 80 27.93 0.12 17.50
C LEU A 80 28.67 -1.03 18.20
N PRO A 81 29.53 -0.79 19.22
CA PRO A 81 30.21 -1.88 19.93
C PRO A 81 29.23 -2.90 20.56
N SER A 82 28.01 -2.48 20.88
CA SER A 82 26.97 -3.32 21.48
C SER A 82 26.12 -4.09 20.45
N LEU A 83 26.17 -3.69 19.16
CA LEU A 83 25.36 -4.25 18.07
C LEU A 83 26.10 -5.39 17.34
N THR A 84 26.71 -6.30 18.10
CA THR A 84 27.59 -7.34 17.55
C THR A 84 26.87 -8.40 16.71
N GLN A 85 25.54 -8.54 16.81
CA GLN A 85 24.75 -9.49 16.03
C GLN A 85 23.96 -8.85 14.87
N LEU A 86 24.12 -7.54 14.62
CA LEU A 86 23.33 -6.84 13.63
C LEU A 86 23.67 -7.30 12.20
N VAL A 87 22.70 -7.89 11.51
CA VAL A 87 22.82 -8.44 10.15
C VAL A 87 22.29 -7.48 9.10
N PHE A 88 21.21 -6.75 9.40
CA PHE A 88 20.57 -5.77 8.50
C PHE A 88 20.47 -4.39 9.16
N LEU A 89 20.88 -3.35 8.43
CA LEU A 89 20.75 -1.96 8.85
C LEU A 89 20.12 -1.16 7.71
N ARG A 90 19.06 -0.40 7.99
CA ARG A 90 18.53 0.64 7.09
C ARG A 90 18.57 1.98 7.79
N ILE A 91 19.16 2.99 7.17
CA ILE A 91 19.18 4.35 7.68
C ILE A 91 18.52 5.24 6.62
N GLN A 92 17.53 6.03 7.03
CA GLN A 92 17.01 7.15 6.27
C GLN A 92 17.41 8.42 7.02
N SER A 93 18.26 9.24 6.40
CA SER A 93 18.90 10.39 7.04
C SER A 93 18.45 11.69 6.40
N LYS A 94 18.09 12.67 7.23
CA LYS A 94 17.83 14.06 6.80
C LYS A 94 19.13 14.83 6.58
N VAL A 95 20.24 14.36 7.13
CA VAL A 95 21.51 15.09 7.12
C VAL A 95 22.58 14.26 6.42
N ASP A 96 23.52 14.94 5.80
CA ASP A 96 24.67 14.26 5.23
C ASP A 96 25.53 13.64 6.34
N LEU A 97 25.54 12.31 6.40
CA LEU A 97 26.59 11.57 7.09
C LEU A 97 27.92 11.93 6.42
N ASP A 98 28.89 12.33 7.23
CA ASP A 98 30.26 12.45 6.73
C ASP A 98 30.85 11.05 6.46
N LEU A 99 31.95 11.03 5.71
CA LEU A 99 32.55 9.78 5.26
C LEU A 99 33.13 8.95 6.42
N ASN A 100 33.54 9.61 7.51
CA ASN A 100 34.02 8.94 8.71
C ASN A 100 32.86 8.25 9.44
N GLN A 101 31.70 8.88 9.53
CA GLN A 101 30.49 8.28 10.09
C GLN A 101 30.04 7.08 9.24
N PHE A 102 30.01 7.23 7.92
CA PHE A 102 29.67 6.14 7.01
C PHE A 102 30.62 4.93 7.15
N SER A 103 31.93 5.19 7.34
CA SER A 103 32.94 4.15 7.54
C SER A 103 32.66 3.23 8.71
N GLN A 104 32.17 3.80 9.80
CA GLN A 104 31.97 3.07 11.04
C GLN A 104 30.79 2.11 10.93
N PHE A 105 29.76 2.48 10.15
CA PHE A 105 28.65 1.55 9.85
C PHE A 105 29.10 0.38 8.96
N ILE A 106 29.85 0.65 7.89
CA ILE A 106 30.25 -0.41 6.96
C ILE A 106 31.29 -1.36 7.56
N THR A 107 32.03 -0.95 8.59
CA THR A 107 33.03 -1.79 9.26
C THR A 107 32.46 -2.66 10.39
N MET A 108 31.14 -2.64 10.59
CA MET A 108 30.47 -3.52 11.56
C MET A 108 30.71 -5.01 11.24
N PRO A 109 31.22 -5.82 12.19
CA PRO A 109 31.62 -7.19 11.91
C PRO A 109 30.49 -8.11 11.43
N SER A 110 29.27 -7.95 11.94
CA SER A 110 28.16 -8.87 11.61
C SER A 110 27.24 -8.36 10.51
N LEU A 111 27.44 -7.12 10.05
CA LEU A 111 26.54 -6.48 9.10
C LEU A 111 26.68 -7.10 7.72
N LYS A 112 25.59 -7.70 7.22
CA LYS A 112 25.50 -8.32 5.90
C LYS A 112 24.74 -7.48 4.89
N GLN A 113 23.79 -6.68 5.36
CA GLN A 113 22.92 -5.87 4.51
C GLN A 113 22.86 -4.45 5.05
N PHE A 114 23.12 -3.47 4.19
CA PHE A 114 23.08 -2.07 4.56
C PHE A 114 22.32 -1.26 3.50
N GLU A 115 21.27 -0.56 3.94
CA GLU A 115 20.50 0.38 3.13
C GLU A 115 20.66 1.79 3.71
N LEU A 116 21.01 2.77 2.88
CA LEU A 116 21.17 4.15 3.29
C LEU A 116 20.45 5.07 2.32
N LEU A 117 19.41 5.74 2.82
CA LEU A 117 18.57 6.69 2.11
C LEU A 117 18.86 8.11 2.60
N PHE A 118 19.16 9.03 1.70
CA PHE A 118 19.30 10.45 2.06
C PHE A 118 18.09 11.21 1.57
N LEU A 119 17.48 12.01 2.45
CA LEU A 119 16.31 12.81 2.13
C LEU A 119 16.65 14.16 1.51
N ASN A 120 17.89 14.61 1.69
CA ASN A 120 18.36 15.92 1.23
C ASN A 120 19.41 15.78 0.13
N TYR A 121 19.30 16.62 -0.90
CA TYR A 121 20.16 16.63 -2.09
C TYR A 121 21.47 17.42 -1.91
N TYR A 122 21.86 17.75 -0.67
CA TYR A 122 23.03 18.59 -0.45
C TYR A 122 24.34 17.84 -0.75
N TYR A 123 25.32 18.58 -1.27
CA TYR A 123 26.63 18.04 -1.66
C TYR A 123 27.58 18.14 -0.47
N PRO A 124 28.15 17.04 0.04
CA PRO A 124 29.12 17.11 1.12
C PRO A 124 30.41 17.79 0.68
N SER A 125 31.09 18.41 1.64
CA SER A 125 32.43 18.99 1.46
C SER A 125 33.51 17.92 1.26
N TYR A 126 34.57 18.32 0.55
CA TYR A 126 35.55 17.51 -0.15
C TYR A 126 36.65 16.92 0.75
N SER A 127 36.33 16.13 1.77
CA SER A 127 37.36 15.44 2.54
C SER A 127 37.74 14.10 1.90
N THR A 128 39.05 13.85 1.79
CA THR A 128 39.60 12.55 1.41
C THR A 128 39.19 11.51 2.44
N ILE A 129 38.83 10.34 1.94
CA ILE A 129 38.40 9.21 2.75
C ILE A 129 39.66 8.53 3.33
N GLU A 130 40.00 8.80 4.58
CA GLU A 130 40.93 7.96 5.34
C GLU A 130 40.14 6.90 6.08
N LEU A 131 39.95 5.75 5.42
CA LEU A 131 39.24 4.63 6.01
C LEU A 131 40.21 3.71 6.78
N PRO A 132 39.79 3.16 7.93
CA PRO A 132 40.59 2.18 8.65
C PRO A 132 40.78 0.92 7.80
N ASN A 133 41.89 0.18 8.01
CA ASN A 133 42.24 -1.08 7.31
C ASN A 133 41.28 -2.26 7.60
N ILE A 134 40.02 -2.00 7.93
CA ILE A 134 39.02 -3.00 8.31
C ILE A 134 38.18 -3.35 7.08
N VAL A 135 38.17 -4.64 6.75
CA VAL A 135 37.38 -5.20 5.67
C VAL A 135 35.93 -5.46 6.14
N SER A 136 34.95 -4.96 5.39
CA SER A 136 33.53 -5.14 5.68
C SER A 136 33.03 -6.56 5.36
N ASN A 137 32.02 -7.01 6.12
CA ASN A 137 31.29 -8.25 5.87
C ASN A 137 30.00 -8.08 5.05
N ILE A 138 29.70 -6.86 4.58
CA ILE A 138 28.51 -6.54 3.81
C ILE A 138 28.49 -7.31 2.48
N GLU A 139 27.36 -7.96 2.23
CA GLU A 139 27.05 -8.69 1.00
C GLU A 139 26.03 -7.93 0.13
N TYR A 140 25.24 -7.03 0.73
CA TYR A 140 24.20 -6.26 0.07
C TYR A 140 24.29 -4.80 0.51
N LEU A 141 24.56 -3.90 -0.44
CA LEU A 141 24.63 -2.47 -0.17
C LEU A 141 23.65 -1.72 -1.08
N CYS A 142 22.85 -0.83 -0.49
CA CYS A 142 21.90 0.02 -1.20
C CYS A 142 22.10 1.46 -0.71
N VAL A 143 22.57 2.37 -1.57
CA VAL A 143 22.79 3.76 -1.17
C VAL A 143 22.11 4.73 -2.14
N TYR A 144 21.10 5.43 -1.65
CA TYR A 144 20.38 6.49 -2.35
C TYR A 144 21.07 7.84 -2.14
N ARG A 145 22.36 7.92 -2.48
CA ARG A 145 23.17 9.15 -2.50
C ARG A 145 24.13 9.13 -3.65
N TYR A 146 24.37 10.30 -4.21
CA TYR A 146 25.37 10.51 -5.23
C TYR A 146 26.79 10.36 -4.68
N PHE A 147 27.51 9.34 -5.14
CA PHE A 147 28.95 9.24 -4.95
C PHE A 147 29.70 9.77 -6.16
N ARG A 148 30.85 10.39 -5.91
CA ARG A 148 31.86 10.57 -6.96
C ARG A 148 32.52 9.24 -7.26
N ILE A 149 33.02 9.11 -8.49
CA ILE A 149 33.71 7.89 -8.95
C ILE A 149 34.89 7.53 -8.04
N GLN A 150 35.69 8.51 -7.60
CA GLN A 150 36.80 8.24 -6.68
C GLN A 150 36.32 7.72 -5.32
N GLN A 151 35.28 8.34 -4.74
CA GLN A 151 34.69 7.89 -3.47
C GLN A 151 34.07 6.50 -3.61
N PHE A 152 33.45 6.23 -4.76
CA PHE A 152 32.91 4.92 -5.09
C PHE A 152 34.02 3.87 -5.17
N LYS A 153 35.11 4.14 -5.89
CA LYS A 153 36.28 3.25 -5.97
C LYS A 153 36.87 2.96 -4.59
N GLU A 154 37.06 4.00 -3.77
CA GLU A 154 37.55 3.83 -2.40
C GLU A 154 36.58 3.00 -1.57
N LEU A 155 35.28 3.28 -1.61
CA LEU A 155 34.26 2.50 -0.88
C LEU A 155 34.31 1.01 -1.23
N LEU A 156 34.44 0.68 -2.52
CA LEU A 156 34.48 -0.71 -2.97
C LEU A 156 35.70 -1.49 -2.42
N ARG A 157 36.83 -0.82 -2.13
CA ARG A 157 38.01 -1.48 -1.52
C ARG A 157 37.69 -2.11 -0.16
N TYR A 158 36.70 -1.59 0.54
CA TYR A 158 36.31 -2.07 1.87
C TYR A 158 35.23 -3.14 1.82
N LEU A 159 34.68 -3.46 0.64
CA LEU A 159 33.52 -4.33 0.47
C LEU A 159 33.83 -5.58 -0.39
N PRO A 160 34.90 -6.37 -0.13
CA PRO A 160 35.28 -7.49 -1.00
C PRO A 160 34.26 -8.65 -0.99
N LYS A 161 33.36 -8.71 -0.01
CA LYS A 161 32.28 -9.70 0.09
C LYS A 161 30.98 -9.27 -0.61
N LEU A 162 30.95 -8.09 -1.22
CA LEU A 162 29.75 -7.53 -1.83
C LEU A 162 29.26 -8.43 -2.97
N LYS A 163 27.99 -8.83 -2.90
CA LYS A 163 27.30 -9.64 -3.90
C LYS A 163 26.27 -8.82 -4.68
N LYS A 164 25.58 -7.90 -3.99
CA LYS A 164 24.60 -6.98 -4.58
C LYS A 164 24.89 -5.54 -4.21
N LEU A 165 24.75 -4.65 -5.19
CA LEU A 165 24.95 -3.23 -5.03
C LEU A 165 23.86 -2.43 -5.76
N PHE A 166 23.24 -1.50 -5.05
CA PHE A 166 22.41 -0.46 -5.64
C PHE A 166 22.99 0.89 -5.21
N ILE A 167 23.35 1.76 -6.15
CA ILE A 167 24.02 3.02 -5.83
C ILE A 167 23.75 4.10 -6.86
N TYR A 168 23.63 5.34 -6.38
CA TYR A 168 23.58 6.53 -7.22
C TYR A 168 25.01 7.07 -7.40
N ILE A 169 25.45 7.22 -8.64
CA ILE A 169 26.74 7.79 -9.01
C ILE A 169 26.45 9.12 -9.72
N ARG A 170 27.18 10.16 -9.34
CA ARG A 170 27.14 11.43 -10.07
C ARG A 170 28.54 11.91 -10.36
N SER A 171 28.80 12.26 -11.62
CA SER A 171 30.02 12.99 -11.94
C SER A 171 29.87 14.46 -11.55
N HIS A 172 30.97 15.08 -11.16
CA HIS A 172 31.01 16.54 -11.05
C HIS A 172 31.31 17.10 -12.43
N VAL A 173 30.59 18.14 -12.85
CA VAL A 173 30.69 18.80 -14.17
C VAL A 173 32.13 19.23 -14.55
N TYR A 174 33.06 19.28 -13.58
CA TYR A 174 34.44 19.74 -13.77
C TYR A 174 35.53 18.70 -13.45
N SER A 175 35.18 17.43 -13.19
CA SER A 175 36.17 16.38 -12.89
C SER A 175 36.63 15.70 -14.18
N THR A 176 37.59 16.31 -14.88
CA THR A 176 38.02 15.94 -16.24
C THR A 176 38.92 14.71 -16.35
N SER A 177 39.25 13.99 -15.27
CA SER A 177 40.06 12.76 -15.40
C SER A 177 39.61 11.64 -14.47
N ILE A 178 38.91 10.65 -15.04
CA ILE A 178 38.99 9.29 -14.52
C ILE A 178 40.40 8.81 -14.87
N ASP A 179 41.26 8.67 -13.87
CA ASP A 179 42.60 8.14 -14.09
C ASP A 179 42.51 6.73 -14.69
N ASN A 180 42.87 6.61 -15.97
CA ASN A 180 42.81 5.39 -16.76
C ASN A 180 43.68 4.27 -16.16
N ASN A 181 44.66 4.62 -15.33
CA ASN A 181 45.62 3.65 -14.77
C ASN A 181 45.09 2.86 -13.57
N ASN A 182 43.89 3.17 -13.04
CA ASN A 182 43.35 2.56 -11.81
C ASN A 182 41.95 1.96 -12.00
N ASN A 183 41.71 1.23 -13.09
CA ASN A 183 40.41 0.62 -13.43
C ASN A 183 40.26 -0.86 -13.04
N ASN A 184 40.88 -1.26 -11.93
CA ASN A 184 40.76 -2.62 -11.38
C ASN A 184 39.49 -2.83 -10.53
N LEU A 185 38.35 -2.27 -10.94
CA LEU A 185 37.08 -2.38 -10.20
C LEU A 185 36.66 -3.83 -9.93
N HIS A 186 36.88 -4.72 -10.91
CA HIS A 186 36.61 -6.16 -10.76
C HIS A 186 37.45 -6.82 -9.66
N GLN A 187 38.66 -6.31 -9.37
CA GLN A 187 39.52 -6.81 -8.28
C GLN A 187 39.02 -6.34 -6.92
N LEU A 188 38.35 -5.18 -6.87
CA LEU A 188 37.80 -4.62 -5.63
C LEU A 188 36.55 -5.37 -5.15
N VAL A 189 35.75 -5.87 -6.09
CA VAL A 189 34.49 -6.57 -5.79
C VAL A 189 34.37 -7.88 -6.57
N PRO A 190 35.24 -8.87 -6.30
CA PRO A 190 35.29 -10.11 -7.07
C PRO A 190 33.99 -10.94 -7.01
N ASN A 191 33.13 -10.67 -6.02
CA ASN A 191 31.89 -11.41 -5.77
C ASN A 191 30.61 -10.69 -6.26
N LEU A 192 30.73 -9.45 -6.77
CA LEU A 192 29.57 -8.66 -7.19
C LEU A 192 28.92 -9.34 -8.39
N ASN A 193 27.63 -9.63 -8.31
CA ASN A 193 26.89 -10.28 -9.40
C ASN A 193 25.58 -9.60 -9.78
N ASP A 194 25.28 -8.49 -9.12
CA ASP A 194 24.01 -7.78 -9.23
C ASP A 194 24.24 -6.32 -8.89
N LEU A 195 24.19 -5.45 -9.90
CA LEU A 195 24.54 -4.04 -9.76
C LEU A 195 23.46 -3.18 -10.42
N GLN A 196 22.88 -2.29 -9.64
CA GLN A 196 21.92 -1.31 -10.12
C GLN A 196 22.54 0.07 -9.93
N LEU A 197 22.61 0.84 -11.00
CA LEU A 197 23.25 2.14 -11.03
C LEU A 197 22.25 3.23 -11.40
N TYR A 198 22.39 4.36 -10.76
CA TYR A 198 21.71 5.57 -11.21
C TYR A 198 22.79 6.59 -11.51
N VAL A 199 22.89 7.08 -12.74
CA VAL A 199 24.11 7.78 -13.21
C VAL A 199 23.78 9.19 -13.69
N GLN A 200 24.03 10.19 -12.85
CA GLN A 200 23.80 11.58 -13.22
C GLN A 200 25.10 12.26 -13.66
N LEU A 201 25.04 13.10 -14.70
CA LEU A 201 26.16 13.94 -15.17
C LEU A 201 27.45 13.21 -15.59
N LEU A 202 27.42 11.90 -15.84
CA LEU A 202 28.59 11.15 -16.32
C LEU A 202 28.62 11.12 -17.84
N GLU A 203 29.74 11.46 -18.47
CA GLU A 203 29.92 11.27 -19.91
C GLU A 203 29.89 9.79 -20.28
N PHE A 204 29.50 9.48 -21.52
CA PHE A 204 29.34 8.08 -21.93
C PHE A 204 30.67 7.30 -21.88
N ASP A 205 31.78 7.90 -22.28
CA ASP A 205 33.10 7.26 -22.23
C ASP A 205 33.55 6.98 -20.79
N GLN A 206 33.22 7.89 -19.87
CA GLN A 206 33.47 7.71 -18.44
C GLN A 206 32.67 6.54 -17.85
N LEU A 207 31.41 6.38 -18.28
CA LEU A 207 30.59 5.21 -17.94
C LEU A 207 31.23 3.92 -18.48
N GLN A 208 31.72 3.93 -19.73
CA GLN A 208 32.36 2.76 -20.31
C GLN A 208 33.59 2.34 -19.53
N LEU A 209 34.46 3.29 -19.18
CA LEU A 209 35.65 3.05 -18.36
C LEU A 209 35.31 2.49 -16.98
N LEU A 210 34.22 2.96 -16.39
CA LEU A 210 33.74 2.49 -15.09
C LEU A 210 33.21 1.04 -15.15
N LEU A 211 32.42 0.71 -16.17
CA LEU A 211 31.63 -0.53 -16.18
C LEU A 211 32.24 -1.68 -16.99
N ARG A 212 33.06 -1.39 -18.00
CA ARG A 212 33.71 -2.42 -18.82
C ARG A 212 34.51 -3.44 -17.97
N PRO A 213 35.21 -3.07 -16.88
CA PRO A 213 35.86 -4.05 -16.02
C PRO A 213 34.89 -5.06 -15.37
N LEU A 214 33.61 -4.73 -15.22
CA LEU A 214 32.59 -5.54 -14.54
C LEU A 214 31.79 -6.42 -15.52
N SER A 215 32.17 -6.49 -16.79
CA SER A 215 31.31 -7.02 -17.85
C SER A 215 30.99 -8.51 -17.74
N HIS A 216 31.84 -9.30 -17.08
CA HIS A 216 31.63 -10.73 -16.82
C HIS A 216 30.86 -11.03 -15.53
N GLN A 217 30.61 -10.01 -14.72
CA GLN A 217 29.98 -10.12 -13.39
C GLN A 217 28.56 -9.53 -13.38
N LEU A 218 28.29 -8.58 -14.27
CA LEU A 218 27.08 -7.76 -14.26
C LEU A 218 25.85 -8.46 -14.85
N LYS A 219 24.96 -9.03 -14.01
CA LYS A 219 23.72 -9.67 -14.48
C LYS A 219 22.57 -8.70 -14.72
N ARG A 220 22.57 -7.57 -14.05
CA ARG A 220 21.54 -6.53 -14.14
C ARG A 220 22.25 -5.18 -14.25
N LEU A 221 21.70 -4.27 -15.03
CA LEU A 221 22.19 -2.90 -15.19
C LEU A 221 20.97 -2.02 -15.42
N ALA A 222 20.71 -1.11 -14.49
CA ALA A 222 19.83 0.02 -14.70
C ALA A 222 20.71 1.27 -14.82
N ILE A 223 20.32 2.22 -15.66
CA ILE A 223 20.98 3.51 -15.86
C ILE A 223 19.88 4.55 -16.07
N SER A 224 20.01 5.72 -15.45
CA SER A 224 19.21 6.89 -15.78
C SER A 224 20.16 8.08 -15.91
N CYS A 225 20.07 8.83 -17.01
CA CYS A 225 21.07 9.82 -17.43
C CYS A 225 20.44 11.01 -18.16
N TRP A 226 21.10 12.17 -18.18
CA TRP A 226 20.54 13.41 -18.77
C TRP A 226 21.34 13.95 -19.97
N SER A 227 22.11 13.11 -20.66
CA SER A 227 23.01 13.53 -21.74
C SER A 227 22.58 12.95 -23.09
N TYR A 228 22.68 13.78 -24.14
CA TYR A 228 22.40 13.38 -25.52
C TYR A 228 23.34 12.26 -26.01
N GLU A 229 24.56 12.16 -25.48
CA GLU A 229 25.52 11.10 -25.86
C GLU A 229 24.99 9.69 -25.60
N TYR A 230 24.03 9.56 -24.67
CA TYR A 230 23.40 8.30 -24.32
C TYR A 230 22.33 7.91 -25.34
N ALA A 231 21.89 8.82 -26.20
CA ALA A 231 20.89 8.58 -27.24
C ALA A 231 21.52 8.03 -28.55
N ASP A 232 22.55 7.19 -28.43
CA ASP A 232 23.24 6.55 -29.55
C ASP A 232 23.26 5.02 -29.34
N GLY A 233 22.38 4.33 -30.07
CA GLY A 233 22.22 2.90 -29.96
C GLY A 233 23.40 2.10 -30.48
N GLN A 234 24.19 2.62 -31.43
CA GLN A 234 25.40 1.93 -31.89
C GLN A 234 26.47 1.92 -30.80
N LYS A 235 26.65 3.06 -30.10
CA LYS A 235 27.51 3.14 -28.93
C LYS A 235 27.08 2.15 -27.83
N TRP A 236 25.78 2.07 -27.56
CA TRP A 236 25.24 1.09 -26.61
C TRP A 236 25.42 -0.36 -27.07
N GLU A 237 25.21 -0.68 -28.33
CA GLU A 237 25.44 -2.02 -28.86
C GLU A 237 26.90 -2.43 -28.68
N ILE A 238 27.84 -1.59 -29.10
CA ILE A 238 29.28 -1.85 -28.95
C ILE A 238 29.62 -2.07 -27.47
N PHE A 239 29.07 -1.24 -26.59
CA PHE A 239 29.29 -1.34 -25.16
C PHE A 239 28.69 -2.61 -24.56
N LEU A 240 27.41 -2.88 -24.80
CA LEU A 240 26.64 -3.97 -24.19
C LEU A 240 27.05 -5.35 -24.73
N LYS A 241 27.60 -5.44 -25.95
CA LYS A 241 28.24 -6.67 -26.46
C LYS A 241 29.37 -7.17 -25.57
N SER A 242 30.01 -6.30 -24.79
CA SER A 242 31.05 -6.74 -23.84
C SER A 242 30.47 -7.46 -22.60
N PHE A 243 29.16 -7.37 -22.36
CA PHE A 243 28.49 -7.89 -21.16
C PHE A 243 27.77 -9.23 -21.40
N SER A 244 28.55 -10.28 -21.59
CA SER A 244 28.05 -11.65 -21.90
C SER A 244 27.04 -12.24 -20.90
N VAL A 245 27.02 -11.77 -19.64
CA VAL A 245 26.15 -12.30 -18.58
C VAL A 245 24.97 -11.39 -18.22
N LEU A 246 24.82 -10.26 -18.94
CA LEU A 246 23.76 -9.28 -18.67
C LEU A 246 22.39 -9.85 -19.08
N LYS A 247 21.52 -10.01 -18.09
CA LYS A 247 20.15 -10.51 -18.27
C LYS A 247 19.12 -9.40 -18.29
N HIS A 248 19.38 -8.35 -17.50
CA HIS A 248 18.46 -7.23 -17.36
C HIS A 248 19.18 -5.92 -17.65
N PHE A 249 18.71 -5.18 -18.66
CA PHE A 249 19.18 -3.86 -18.99
C PHE A 249 18.01 -2.88 -18.91
N GLN A 250 18.19 -1.76 -18.23
CA GLN A 250 17.29 -0.61 -18.23
C GLN A 250 18.09 0.66 -18.47
N LEU A 251 17.62 1.51 -19.39
CA LEU A 251 18.21 2.82 -19.67
C LEU A 251 17.12 3.88 -19.75
N ASP A 252 17.21 4.89 -18.90
CA ASP A 252 16.29 6.03 -18.83
C ASP A 252 17.05 7.32 -19.21
N ILE A 253 16.96 7.78 -20.45
CA ILE A 253 17.62 9.01 -20.90
C ILE A 253 16.62 10.15 -20.80
N THR A 254 16.87 11.16 -19.95
CA THR A 254 16.01 12.35 -19.82
C THR A 254 16.73 13.56 -20.38
N LEU A 255 16.34 14.03 -21.57
CA LEU A 255 16.92 15.21 -22.21
C LEU A 255 16.21 16.47 -21.72
N SER A 256 16.59 17.00 -20.56
CA SER A 256 15.99 18.22 -19.98
C SER A 256 16.50 19.53 -20.60
N GLU A 257 17.66 19.48 -21.27
CA GLU A 257 18.21 20.59 -22.03
C GLU A 257 18.24 20.17 -23.51
N LEU A 258 17.19 20.51 -24.24
CA LEU A 258 17.16 20.28 -25.68
C LEU A 258 18.32 21.08 -26.31
N PRO A 259 19.20 20.45 -27.11
CA PRO A 259 20.23 21.18 -27.82
C PRO A 259 19.60 22.26 -28.70
N VAL A 260 20.34 23.33 -28.99
CA VAL A 260 19.93 24.41 -29.90
C VAL A 260 19.60 23.89 -31.31
N HIS A 261 20.01 22.66 -31.63
CA HIS A 261 19.72 21.97 -32.87
C HIS A 261 18.59 20.95 -32.70
N PRO A 262 17.70 20.81 -33.71
CA PRO A 262 16.60 19.86 -33.66
C PRO A 262 17.12 18.43 -33.51
N ILE A 263 16.64 17.72 -32.49
CA ILE A 263 16.97 16.32 -32.26
C ILE A 263 16.31 15.47 -33.36
N ASN A 264 17.11 14.74 -34.13
CA ASN A 264 16.61 13.77 -35.08
C ASN A 264 16.19 12.48 -34.36
N ILE A 265 14.97 12.45 -33.81
CA ILE A 265 14.42 11.31 -33.07
C ILE A 265 14.44 10.03 -33.91
N LYS A 266 14.23 10.13 -35.24
CA LYS A 266 14.25 8.99 -36.16
C LYS A 266 15.63 8.34 -36.23
N GLU A 267 16.68 9.15 -36.25
CA GLU A 267 18.06 8.67 -36.26
C GLU A 267 18.41 7.96 -34.95
N ILE A 268 18.07 8.56 -33.80
CA ILE A 268 18.19 7.91 -32.48
C ILE A 268 17.48 6.56 -32.49
N LEU A 269 16.21 6.52 -32.87
CA LEU A 269 15.42 5.30 -32.99
C LEU A 269 16.11 4.24 -33.85
N SER A 270 16.57 4.62 -35.04
CA SER A 270 17.22 3.71 -35.98
C SER A 270 18.51 3.12 -35.42
N SER A 271 19.24 3.89 -34.61
CA SER A 271 20.49 3.42 -33.97
C SER A 271 20.28 2.30 -32.95
N PHE A 272 19.07 2.16 -32.38
CA PHE A 272 18.69 1.08 -31.46
C PHE A 272 17.92 -0.07 -32.12
N GLN A 273 17.72 -0.04 -33.44
CA GLN A 273 17.03 -1.09 -34.20
C GLN A 273 17.99 -2.09 -34.86
N THR A 274 19.22 -2.18 -34.37
CA THR A 274 20.19 -3.13 -34.90
C THR A 274 19.79 -4.57 -34.55
N LYS A 275 20.34 -5.53 -35.30
CA LYS A 275 20.10 -6.96 -35.07
C LYS A 275 20.39 -7.37 -33.61
N PHE A 276 21.38 -6.74 -32.97
CA PHE A 276 21.71 -7.00 -31.58
C PHE A 276 20.54 -6.75 -30.62
N PHE A 277 19.90 -5.58 -30.68
CA PHE A 277 18.78 -5.24 -29.80
C PHE A 277 17.54 -6.09 -30.09
N LEU A 278 17.29 -6.36 -31.37
CA LEU A 278 16.17 -7.19 -31.81
C LEU A 278 16.33 -8.65 -31.34
N ASP A 279 17.51 -9.24 -31.52
CA ASP A 279 17.81 -10.62 -31.09
C ASP A 279 17.78 -10.74 -29.56
N ALA A 280 18.24 -9.71 -28.84
CA ALA A 280 18.20 -9.64 -27.38
C ALA A 280 16.77 -9.41 -26.83
N ARG A 281 15.78 -9.11 -27.69
CA ARG A 281 14.42 -8.72 -27.33
C ARG A 281 14.41 -7.56 -26.34
N TRP A 282 15.19 -6.53 -26.65
CA TRP A 282 15.19 -5.29 -25.89
C TRP A 282 14.26 -4.30 -26.58
N TYR A 283 13.46 -3.63 -25.78
CA TYR A 283 12.40 -2.74 -26.25
C TYR A 283 12.77 -1.31 -25.92
N PHE A 284 12.28 -0.44 -26.79
CA PHE A 284 12.48 0.99 -26.70
C PHE A 284 11.13 1.69 -26.61
N ALA A 285 10.98 2.49 -25.56
CA ALA A 285 9.91 3.43 -25.40
C ALA A 285 10.51 4.84 -25.41
N ILE A 286 9.78 5.77 -26.02
CA ILE A 286 10.04 7.19 -25.89
C ILE A 286 8.92 7.72 -25.00
N ASP A 287 9.13 8.81 -24.31
CA ASP A 287 8.16 9.64 -23.63
C ASP A 287 8.63 11.08 -23.91
N TYR A 288 7.89 11.79 -24.74
CA TYR A 288 8.36 13.06 -25.33
C TYR A 288 7.49 14.18 -24.79
N ASN A 289 8.08 15.05 -23.97
CA ASN A 289 7.47 16.31 -23.54
C ASN A 289 8.21 17.48 -24.21
N PRO A 290 7.59 18.18 -25.20
CA PRO A 290 8.25 19.24 -25.95
C PRO A 290 8.72 20.44 -25.09
N ASN A 291 8.23 20.60 -23.85
CA ASN A 291 8.56 21.75 -23.00
C ASN A 291 9.44 21.41 -21.79
N VAL A 292 9.65 20.14 -21.48
CA VAL A 292 10.31 19.72 -20.24
C VAL A 292 11.48 18.81 -20.55
N ASP A 293 11.23 17.68 -21.21
CA ASP A 293 12.23 16.67 -21.47
C ASP A 293 11.80 15.65 -22.52
N ILE A 294 12.79 15.09 -23.23
CA ILE A 294 12.59 13.82 -23.94
C ILE A 294 13.12 12.71 -23.06
N LYS A 295 12.22 11.86 -22.57
CA LYS A 295 12.57 10.65 -21.85
C LYS A 295 12.60 9.45 -22.79
N PHE A 296 13.68 8.70 -22.79
CA PHE A 296 13.84 7.46 -23.53
C PHE A 296 13.99 6.33 -22.52
N VAL A 297 13.16 5.30 -22.61
CA VAL A 297 13.14 4.16 -21.70
C VAL A 297 13.44 2.88 -22.48
N PHE A 298 14.53 2.21 -22.15
CA PHE A 298 14.90 0.91 -22.69
C PHE A 298 14.74 -0.16 -21.63
N TYR A 299 14.25 -1.33 -22.01
CA TYR A 299 14.25 -2.49 -21.12
C TYR A 299 14.36 -3.83 -21.86
N SER A 300 14.94 -4.83 -21.21
CA SER A 300 15.08 -6.21 -21.71
C SER A 300 13.95 -7.14 -21.23
N LEU A 301 13.36 -7.98 -22.08
CA LEU A 301 12.48 -9.09 -21.63
C LEU A 301 13.27 -10.23 -20.94
N PRO A 302 12.69 -11.00 -19.99
CA PRO A 302 11.31 -10.97 -19.51
C PRO A 302 11.17 -10.04 -18.30
N TRP A 303 11.41 -8.74 -18.47
CA TRP A 303 10.74 -7.80 -17.60
C TRP A 303 9.23 -7.99 -17.81
N PRO A 304 8.42 -8.24 -16.77
CA PRO A 304 6.99 -8.40 -16.95
C PRO A 304 6.38 -7.06 -17.35
N ILE A 305 6.34 -6.73 -18.65
CA ILE A 305 5.49 -5.65 -19.17
C ILE A 305 4.08 -6.21 -19.30
N LYS A 306 3.55 -6.72 -18.19
CA LYS A 306 2.11 -6.93 -18.09
C LYS A 306 1.40 -5.57 -18.12
N TYR A 307 2.12 -4.49 -17.81
CA TYR A 307 1.61 -3.14 -17.66
C TYR A 307 2.62 -2.14 -18.27
N PHE A 308 2.18 -1.32 -19.24
CA PHE A 308 2.96 -0.21 -19.79
C PHE A 308 2.29 1.11 -19.40
N HIS A 309 3.02 2.00 -18.72
CA HIS A 309 2.53 3.31 -18.26
C HIS A 309 3.15 4.41 -19.13
N THR A 310 2.31 5.23 -19.75
CA THR A 310 2.73 6.41 -20.53
C THR A 310 1.88 7.61 -20.13
N ILE A 311 2.48 8.80 -20.20
CA ILE A 311 1.80 10.08 -19.93
C ILE A 311 1.57 10.79 -21.28
N LEU A 312 0.41 11.42 -21.48
CA LEU A 312 0.13 12.27 -22.64
C LEU A 312 -0.19 13.71 -22.17
N TYR A 313 0.43 14.70 -22.81
CA TYR A 313 0.25 16.14 -22.54
C TYR A 313 -0.58 16.80 -23.66
N ASP A 314 -1.31 17.88 -23.35
CA ASP A 314 -2.23 18.65 -24.24
C ASP A 314 -1.50 19.38 -25.41
N ILE A 315 -2.23 19.64 -26.51
CA ILE A 315 -1.73 20.11 -27.81
C ILE A 315 -2.61 21.25 -28.38
N GLU A 316 -2.00 22.38 -28.73
CA GLU A 316 -2.54 23.38 -29.69
C GLU A 316 -1.79 23.31 -31.04
N THR A 317 -2.52 23.39 -32.17
CA THR A 317 -1.94 23.39 -33.53
C THR A 317 -1.83 24.79 -34.13
N LEU A 318 -0.62 25.20 -34.53
CA LEU A 318 -0.42 26.12 -35.65
C LEU A 318 0.11 25.31 -36.83
N SER A 319 -0.66 25.33 -37.91
CA SER A 319 -0.42 24.60 -39.16
C SER A 319 0.95 24.93 -39.78
N THR A 320 1.84 23.92 -39.86
CA THR A 320 2.72 23.74 -41.02
C THR A 320 2.87 22.25 -41.32
N LYS A 321 2.28 21.80 -42.44
CA LYS A 321 2.38 20.44 -42.98
C LYS A 321 3.85 20.06 -43.24
N THR A 322 4.35 19.09 -42.49
CA THR A 322 5.45 18.21 -42.94
C THR A 322 5.03 16.76 -42.66
N THR A 323 4.58 16.08 -43.71
CA THR A 323 4.27 14.65 -43.71
C THR A 323 5.56 13.85 -43.57
N ILE A 324 5.73 13.12 -42.47
CA ILE A 324 6.74 12.05 -42.36
C ILE A 324 6.09 10.74 -42.88
N PRO A 325 6.76 9.94 -43.74
CA PRO A 325 6.15 8.73 -44.30
C PRO A 325 6.11 7.56 -43.32
N ASP A 326 4.95 6.89 -43.29
CA ASP A 326 4.66 5.51 -42.90
C ASP A 326 5.87 4.62 -42.59
N GLN A 327 6.25 4.49 -41.31
CA GLN A 327 7.02 3.34 -40.81
C GLN A 327 6.49 2.94 -39.43
N SER A 328 5.89 1.75 -39.36
CA SER A 328 5.29 1.17 -38.17
C SER A 328 6.35 0.76 -37.14
N TYR A 329 6.30 1.37 -35.95
CA TYR A 329 7.14 0.98 -34.81
C TYR A 329 6.60 -0.29 -34.13
N PRO A 330 7.46 -1.20 -33.61
CA PRO A 330 7.03 -2.48 -33.07
C PRO A 330 6.51 -2.34 -31.63
N THR A 331 5.24 -1.99 -31.46
CA THR A 331 4.49 -2.02 -30.19
C THR A 331 3.66 -3.30 -30.01
N SER A 332 3.91 -4.32 -30.84
CA SER A 332 3.09 -5.52 -31.00
C SER A 332 3.01 -6.45 -29.78
N ASN A 333 3.55 -6.09 -28.62
CA ASN A 333 3.52 -6.94 -27.43
C ASN A 333 2.88 -6.29 -26.19
N VAL A 334 2.29 -5.09 -26.31
CA VAL A 334 1.62 -4.42 -25.19
C VAL A 334 0.18 -4.93 -25.08
N GLN A 335 -0.16 -5.68 -24.02
CA GLN A 335 -1.53 -6.18 -23.77
C GLN A 335 -2.39 -5.21 -22.94
N HIS A 336 -1.78 -4.53 -21.97
CA HIS A 336 -2.44 -3.54 -21.11
C HIS A 336 -1.71 -2.19 -21.17
N LEU A 337 -2.41 -1.14 -21.59
CA LEU A 337 -1.90 0.21 -21.79
C LEU A 337 -2.52 1.16 -20.74
N TYR A 338 -1.68 1.85 -19.99
CA TYR A 338 -2.08 2.85 -19.00
C TYR A 338 -1.69 4.23 -19.52
N ILE A 339 -2.66 5.12 -19.60
CA ILE A 339 -2.50 6.48 -20.10
C ILE A 339 -3.01 7.45 -19.05
N GLN A 340 -2.11 8.31 -18.57
CA GLN A 340 -2.47 9.42 -17.70
C GLN A 340 -2.49 10.72 -18.51
N LEU A 341 -3.59 11.48 -18.38
CA LEU A 341 -3.85 12.71 -19.12
C LEU A 341 -3.67 13.91 -18.20
N TYR A 342 -2.90 14.92 -18.62
CA TYR A 342 -2.67 16.15 -17.86
C TYR A 342 -3.07 17.41 -18.64
N ASP A 343 -3.60 18.39 -17.92
CA ASP A 343 -3.87 19.76 -18.40
C ASP A 343 -2.56 20.58 -18.35
N GLN A 344 -1.84 20.68 -19.47
CA GLN A 344 -0.76 21.65 -19.60
C GLN A 344 -0.88 22.42 -20.91
N ARG A 345 -1.04 23.75 -20.80
CA ARG A 345 -1.04 24.69 -21.92
C ARG A 345 0.26 24.59 -22.71
N SER A 346 0.31 23.77 -23.76
CA SER A 346 1.43 23.79 -24.69
C SER A 346 1.08 23.27 -26.08
N ASN A 347 1.82 23.72 -27.09
CA ASN A 347 1.52 23.52 -28.50
C ASN A 347 2.22 22.27 -29.07
N ALA A 348 1.49 21.57 -29.95
CA ALA A 348 1.88 20.54 -30.94
C ALA A 348 2.72 19.32 -30.50
N ILE A 349 2.11 18.12 -30.60
CA ILE A 349 2.79 16.82 -30.79
C ILE A 349 2.63 16.41 -32.27
N THR A 350 3.72 16.03 -32.94
CA THR A 350 3.71 15.45 -34.30
C THR A 350 4.43 14.09 -34.36
N GLY A 351 4.29 13.27 -33.32
CA GLY A 351 4.82 11.91 -33.28
C GLY A 351 3.71 10.86 -33.25
N GLN A 352 3.38 10.26 -34.40
CA GLN A 352 2.50 9.08 -34.46
C GLN A 352 3.22 7.87 -33.82
N ARG A 353 2.73 7.40 -32.66
CA ARG A 353 3.05 6.06 -32.15
C ARG A 353 1.87 5.18 -32.49
N TYR A 354 2.08 3.97 -33.01
CA TYR A 354 0.98 3.03 -33.22
C TYR A 354 1.05 1.95 -32.16
N TYR A 355 0.05 1.80 -31.29
CA TYR A 355 -0.11 0.66 -30.36
C TYR A 355 -1.16 -0.30 -30.91
N SER A 356 -0.74 -1.22 -31.78
CA SER A 356 -1.69 -2.05 -32.54
C SER A 356 -2.15 -3.32 -31.81
N ASN A 357 -1.56 -3.69 -30.67
CA ASN A 357 -1.89 -4.96 -29.98
C ASN A 357 -2.44 -4.79 -28.55
N ALA A 358 -2.74 -3.55 -28.12
CA ALA A 358 -3.36 -3.31 -26.83
C ALA A 358 -4.79 -3.86 -26.79
N GLU A 359 -5.07 -4.71 -25.80
CA GLU A 359 -6.42 -5.27 -25.57
C GLU A 359 -7.10 -4.64 -24.35
N SER A 360 -6.36 -3.89 -23.53
CA SER A 360 -6.89 -3.22 -22.35
C SER A 360 -6.29 -1.82 -22.23
N LEU A 361 -7.15 -0.84 -21.95
CA LEU A 361 -6.82 0.57 -21.83
C LEU A 361 -7.30 1.11 -20.48
N ILE A 362 -6.42 1.79 -19.75
CA ILE A 362 -6.76 2.50 -18.52
C ILE A 362 -6.47 3.98 -18.76
N LEU A 363 -7.50 4.80 -18.67
CA LEU A 363 -7.39 6.25 -18.80
C LEU A 363 -7.59 6.88 -17.43
N ILE A 364 -6.67 7.76 -17.05
CA ILE A 364 -6.76 8.57 -15.84
C ILE A 364 -6.86 10.03 -16.27
N ASN A 365 -7.96 10.68 -15.90
CA ASN A 365 -8.20 12.08 -16.20
C ASN A 365 -7.70 12.99 -15.07
N ARG A 366 -6.81 13.93 -15.38
CA ARG A 366 -6.39 14.99 -14.44
C ARG A 366 -6.73 16.40 -14.95
N PHE A 367 -7.72 16.55 -15.84
CA PHE A 367 -8.13 17.87 -16.32
C PHE A 367 -8.72 18.72 -15.18
N SER A 368 -8.22 19.96 -15.06
CA SER A 368 -8.69 20.91 -14.05
C SER A 368 -9.98 21.64 -14.42
N ASP A 369 -10.36 21.72 -15.71
CA ASP A 369 -11.55 22.49 -16.14
C ASP A 369 -12.21 22.06 -17.49
N HIS A 370 -13.51 22.37 -17.60
CA HIS A 370 -14.57 21.83 -18.50
C HIS A 370 -14.51 22.10 -20.03
N SER A 371 -13.35 22.26 -20.69
CA SER A 371 -13.38 22.51 -22.15
C SER A 371 -13.56 21.23 -22.99
N ASN A 372 -14.82 20.88 -23.26
CA ASN A 372 -15.23 19.70 -24.06
C ASN A 372 -14.51 19.54 -25.41
N GLU A 373 -14.13 20.65 -26.06
CA GLU A 373 -13.46 20.64 -27.36
C GLU A 373 -12.04 20.05 -27.28
N ARG A 374 -11.30 20.32 -26.19
CA ARG A 374 -9.92 19.83 -26.03
C ARG A 374 -9.87 18.34 -25.84
N SER A 375 -10.78 17.83 -25.04
CA SER A 375 -10.91 16.40 -24.81
C SER A 375 -11.22 15.67 -26.14
N LEU A 376 -12.10 16.20 -27.00
CA LEU A 376 -12.44 15.61 -28.31
C LEU A 376 -11.24 15.54 -29.26
N GLN A 377 -10.41 16.59 -29.32
CA GLN A 377 -9.21 16.59 -30.17
C GLN A 377 -8.22 15.52 -29.72
N MET A 378 -7.99 15.38 -28.42
CA MET A 378 -7.12 14.35 -27.86
C MET A 378 -7.58 12.93 -28.19
N ILE A 379 -8.89 12.68 -28.30
CA ILE A 379 -9.41 11.37 -28.74
C ILE A 379 -9.05 11.11 -30.20
N ASN A 380 -9.22 12.11 -31.06
CA ASN A 380 -8.85 11.96 -32.46
C ASN A 380 -7.36 11.61 -32.54
N ASP A 381 -6.53 12.27 -31.74
CA ASP A 381 -5.11 11.99 -31.64
C ASP A 381 -4.82 10.59 -31.06
N LEU A 382 -5.56 10.14 -30.05
CA LEU A 382 -5.49 8.77 -29.50
C LEU A 382 -5.89 7.72 -30.54
N SER A 383 -6.93 7.98 -31.34
CA SER A 383 -7.40 7.07 -32.40
C SER A 383 -6.40 6.95 -33.55
N HIS A 384 -5.58 7.98 -33.76
CA HIS A 384 -4.44 7.93 -34.68
C HIS A 384 -3.23 7.20 -34.08
N THR A 385 -3.21 7.02 -32.75
CA THR A 385 -2.07 6.47 -32.01
C THR A 385 -2.29 5.02 -31.53
N ILE A 386 -3.55 4.62 -31.34
CA ILE A 386 -3.93 3.31 -30.81
C ILE A 386 -4.99 2.74 -31.74
N ASP A 387 -4.86 1.46 -32.09
CA ASP A 387 -5.96 0.76 -32.75
C ASP A 387 -7.07 0.50 -31.72
N LEU A 388 -7.91 1.52 -31.49
CA LEU A 388 -9.01 1.49 -30.52
C LEU A 388 -10.01 0.37 -30.82
N THR A 389 -10.04 -0.13 -32.06
CA THR A 389 -10.89 -1.26 -32.45
C THR A 389 -10.48 -2.56 -31.77
N ARG A 390 -9.25 -2.70 -31.26
CA ARG A 390 -8.76 -3.92 -30.59
C ARG A 390 -8.89 -3.90 -29.07
N ILE A 391 -9.26 -2.76 -28.50
CA ILE A 391 -9.41 -2.62 -27.05
C ILE A 391 -10.66 -3.36 -26.60
N LYS A 392 -10.45 -4.40 -25.79
CA LYS A 392 -11.47 -5.26 -25.22
C LYS A 392 -11.89 -4.82 -23.81
N SER A 393 -11.03 -4.11 -23.07
CA SER A 393 -11.32 -3.62 -21.71
C SER A 393 -10.91 -2.16 -21.54
N LEU A 394 -11.82 -1.29 -21.09
CA LEU A 394 -11.58 0.13 -20.84
C LEU A 394 -11.90 0.48 -19.39
N LYS A 395 -10.96 1.11 -18.67
CA LYS A 395 -11.21 1.67 -17.33
C LYS A 395 -10.99 3.18 -17.35
N LEU A 396 -11.99 3.93 -16.95
CA LEU A 396 -11.92 5.38 -16.75
C LEU A 396 -11.75 5.69 -15.26
N ILE A 397 -10.76 6.51 -14.90
CA ILE A 397 -10.46 6.96 -13.53
C ILE A 397 -10.50 8.51 -13.52
N ASP A 398 -11.11 9.10 -12.50
CA ASP A 398 -11.21 10.56 -12.27
C ASP A 398 -11.95 11.35 -13.38
N PHE A 399 -12.97 10.74 -14.00
CA PHE A 399 -13.73 11.32 -15.11
C PHE A 399 -15.05 11.99 -14.71
N ASP A 400 -15.21 12.27 -13.41
CA ASP A 400 -16.47 12.74 -12.80
C ASP A 400 -16.99 14.09 -13.33
N SER A 401 -16.15 14.86 -14.03
CA SER A 401 -16.43 16.20 -14.53
C SER A 401 -16.72 16.28 -16.04
N LEU A 402 -16.70 15.15 -16.77
CA LEU A 402 -16.90 15.14 -18.22
C LEU A 402 -18.37 15.26 -18.63
N GLN A 403 -18.62 16.01 -19.70
CA GLN A 403 -19.94 16.13 -20.31
C GLN A 403 -20.26 14.97 -21.28
N PRO A 404 -21.55 14.65 -21.50
CA PRO A 404 -21.96 13.54 -22.36
C PRO A 404 -21.65 13.78 -23.83
N SER A 405 -21.62 15.06 -24.25
CA SER A 405 -21.18 15.47 -25.59
C SER A 405 -19.75 15.02 -25.91
N PHE A 406 -18.93 14.77 -24.89
CA PHE A 406 -17.59 14.23 -25.03
C PHE A 406 -17.56 12.70 -24.99
N LEU A 407 -18.25 12.09 -24.02
CA LEU A 407 -18.15 10.64 -23.78
C LEU A 407 -18.83 9.82 -24.90
N ILE A 408 -19.92 10.31 -25.49
CA ILE A 408 -20.65 9.59 -26.55
C ILE A 408 -19.80 9.43 -27.82
N PRO A 409 -19.22 10.50 -28.42
CA PRO A 409 -18.32 10.35 -29.55
C PRO A 409 -17.10 9.48 -29.24
N PHE A 410 -16.58 9.55 -28.00
CA PHE A 410 -15.44 8.73 -27.59
C PHE A 410 -15.74 7.24 -27.66
N MET A 411 -16.89 6.82 -27.13
CA MET A 411 -17.27 5.41 -27.09
C MET A 411 -17.46 4.81 -28.48
N ASN A 412 -17.79 5.63 -29.50
CA ASN A 412 -17.93 5.17 -30.88
C ASN A 412 -16.62 4.63 -31.49
N TYR A 413 -15.45 4.98 -30.93
CA TYR A 413 -14.16 4.47 -31.40
C TYR A 413 -13.88 3.02 -30.95
N PHE A 414 -14.65 2.47 -30.01
CA PHE A 414 -14.40 1.16 -29.41
C PHE A 414 -15.38 0.09 -29.91
N HIS A 415 -15.16 -0.41 -31.12
CA HIS A 415 -16.07 -1.38 -31.75
C HIS A 415 -16.10 -2.78 -31.08
N ASN A 416 -15.01 -3.18 -30.41
CA ASN A 416 -14.88 -4.51 -29.77
C ASN A 416 -14.75 -4.43 -28.24
N LEU A 417 -15.33 -3.41 -27.62
CA LEU A 417 -15.24 -3.24 -26.17
C LEU A 417 -16.12 -4.28 -25.45
N PHE A 418 -15.49 -5.23 -24.76
CA PHE A 418 -16.17 -6.26 -24.00
C PHE A 418 -16.42 -5.85 -22.55
N GLU A 419 -15.48 -5.09 -21.96
CA GLU A 419 -15.53 -4.65 -20.56
C GLU A 419 -15.35 -3.14 -20.46
N LEU A 420 -16.29 -2.45 -19.82
CA LEU A 420 -16.20 -1.02 -19.53
C LEU A 420 -16.30 -0.79 -18.03
N LYS A 421 -15.35 -0.04 -17.45
CA LYS A 421 -15.37 0.32 -16.03
C LYS A 421 -15.51 1.83 -15.84
N LEU A 422 -16.62 2.26 -15.23
CA LEU A 422 -16.98 3.68 -15.07
C LEU A 422 -17.34 4.03 -13.61
N PRO A 423 -17.08 5.27 -13.16
CA PRO A 423 -17.77 5.88 -12.03
C PRO A 423 -19.30 5.94 -12.23
N CYS A 424 -20.09 5.71 -11.18
CA CYS A 424 -21.55 5.61 -11.24
C CYS A 424 -22.29 6.93 -11.50
N ASN A 425 -21.74 8.04 -11.03
CA ASN A 425 -22.22 9.39 -11.33
C ASN A 425 -22.27 9.66 -12.85
N ILE A 426 -21.25 9.25 -13.60
CA ILE A 426 -21.22 9.37 -15.07
C ILE A 426 -22.37 8.58 -15.70
N TYR A 427 -22.64 7.38 -15.19
CA TYR A 427 -23.76 6.56 -15.66
C TYR A 427 -25.11 7.24 -15.40
N LEU A 428 -25.37 7.70 -14.18
CA LEU A 428 -26.65 8.29 -13.80
C LEU A 428 -26.96 9.60 -14.53
N GLN A 429 -25.94 10.42 -14.78
CA GLN A 429 -26.12 11.70 -15.45
C GLN A 429 -26.42 11.53 -16.95
N HIS A 430 -26.07 10.40 -17.56
CA HIS A 430 -25.94 10.29 -19.01
C HIS A 430 -26.54 9.00 -19.59
N GLN A 431 -27.86 8.83 -19.45
CA GLN A 431 -28.59 7.68 -20.00
C GLN A 431 -28.44 7.52 -21.54
N SER A 432 -28.19 8.60 -22.27
CA SER A 432 -27.95 8.55 -23.72
C SER A 432 -26.67 7.79 -24.11
N LEU A 433 -25.70 7.67 -23.20
CA LEU A 433 -24.50 6.86 -23.42
C LEU A 433 -24.84 5.39 -23.65
N ILE A 434 -25.96 4.93 -23.08
CA ILE A 434 -26.35 3.53 -23.06
C ILE A 434 -26.81 3.05 -24.43
N SER A 435 -27.53 3.88 -25.20
CA SER A 435 -27.97 3.51 -26.54
C SER A 435 -26.79 3.31 -27.49
N THR A 436 -25.69 4.03 -27.25
CA THR A 436 -24.43 3.92 -27.98
C THR A 436 -23.62 2.66 -27.59
N ILE A 437 -23.90 2.08 -26.41
CA ILE A 437 -23.11 1.02 -25.76
C ILE A 437 -23.75 -0.38 -25.89
N SER A 438 -24.72 -0.55 -26.79
CA SER A 438 -25.48 -1.81 -26.96
C SER A 438 -24.64 -3.07 -27.26
N THR A 439 -23.35 -2.94 -27.60
CA THR A 439 -22.42 -4.05 -27.88
C THR A 439 -21.57 -4.50 -26.68
N ILE A 440 -21.59 -3.79 -25.54
CA ILE A 440 -20.73 -4.10 -24.38
C ILE A 440 -21.28 -5.29 -23.59
N HIS A 441 -20.44 -6.30 -23.40
CA HIS A 441 -20.82 -7.55 -22.72
C HIS A 441 -20.71 -7.48 -21.19
N THR A 442 -19.90 -6.56 -20.64
CA THR A 442 -19.67 -6.43 -19.20
C THR A 442 -19.45 -4.97 -18.84
N LEU A 443 -20.36 -4.41 -18.05
CA LEU A 443 -20.22 -3.08 -17.45
C LEU A 443 -19.89 -3.26 -15.96
N VAL A 444 -18.79 -2.64 -15.50
CA VAL A 444 -18.40 -2.58 -14.09
C VAL A 444 -18.54 -1.15 -13.63
N LEU A 445 -19.45 -0.89 -12.70
CA LEU A 445 -19.64 0.46 -12.19
C LEU A 445 -19.02 0.59 -10.78
N TYR A 446 -18.25 1.64 -10.58
CA TYR A 446 -17.71 2.03 -9.27
C TYR A 446 -18.64 3.11 -8.68
N TYR A 447 -19.26 2.85 -7.53
CA TYR A 447 -20.05 3.86 -6.83
C TYR A 447 -19.46 4.15 -5.46
N ASP A 448 -19.63 5.40 -5.06
CA ASP A 448 -19.56 5.81 -3.66
C ASP A 448 -20.96 5.69 -3.05
N SER A 449 -21.11 4.88 -2.01
CA SER A 449 -22.38 4.65 -1.32
C SER A 449 -22.94 5.92 -0.65
N ASN A 450 -22.12 6.95 -0.46
CA ASN A 450 -22.55 8.18 0.20
C ASN A 450 -23.52 9.04 -0.62
N HIS A 451 -23.62 8.79 -1.93
CA HIS A 451 -24.39 9.63 -2.85
C HIS A 451 -25.47 8.89 -3.63
N ILE A 452 -25.34 7.59 -3.81
CA ILE A 452 -26.24 6.79 -4.65
C ILE A 452 -26.49 5.44 -3.97
N THR A 453 -27.75 5.11 -3.72
CA THR A 453 -28.12 3.80 -3.18
C THR A 453 -28.06 2.72 -4.27
N LYS A 454 -27.80 1.47 -3.86
CA LYS A 454 -27.81 0.31 -4.77
C LYS A 454 -29.15 0.17 -5.50
N ASP A 455 -30.26 0.51 -4.84
CA ASP A 455 -31.62 0.41 -5.39
C ASP A 455 -31.91 1.51 -6.43
N GLU A 456 -31.47 2.75 -6.20
CA GLU A 456 -31.53 3.82 -7.22
C GLU A 456 -30.72 3.45 -8.45
N LEU A 457 -29.53 2.89 -8.24
CA LEU A 457 -28.66 2.42 -9.31
C LEU A 457 -29.31 1.24 -10.06
N TRP A 458 -29.84 0.25 -9.35
CA TRP A 458 -30.47 -0.93 -9.94
C TRP A 458 -31.76 -0.59 -10.67
N THR A 459 -32.58 0.33 -10.16
CA THR A 459 -33.80 0.80 -10.83
C THR A 459 -33.46 1.46 -12.17
N GLY A 460 -32.43 2.31 -12.19
CA GLY A 460 -31.92 2.90 -13.43
C GLY A 460 -31.29 1.89 -14.39
N LEU A 461 -30.72 0.80 -13.89
CA LEU A 461 -30.05 -0.24 -14.69
C LEU A 461 -31.00 -1.35 -15.18
N SER A 462 -32.07 -1.67 -14.43
CA SER A 462 -33.05 -2.72 -14.77
C SER A 462 -33.86 -2.43 -16.03
N GLN A 463 -33.83 -1.18 -16.48
CA GLN A 463 -34.42 -0.76 -17.76
C GLN A 463 -33.55 -1.18 -18.95
N LEU A 464 -32.36 -1.76 -18.72
CA LEU A 464 -31.40 -2.13 -19.74
C LEU A 464 -31.25 -3.64 -19.89
N SER A 465 -31.21 -4.10 -21.13
CA SER A 465 -30.90 -5.47 -21.51
C SER A 465 -29.38 -5.79 -21.43
N LEU A 466 -28.67 -5.31 -20.41
CA LEU A 466 -27.22 -5.50 -20.27
C LEU A 466 -26.86 -6.49 -19.15
N ASN A 467 -25.87 -7.35 -19.42
CA ASN A 467 -25.24 -8.21 -18.41
C ASN A 467 -24.28 -7.38 -17.53
N ILE A 468 -24.80 -6.72 -16.50
CA ILE A 468 -24.00 -6.03 -15.49
C ILE A 468 -23.44 -7.08 -14.54
N LYS A 469 -22.12 -7.27 -14.52
CA LYS A 469 -21.51 -8.38 -13.75
C LYS A 469 -21.10 -7.99 -12.34
N HIS A 470 -20.61 -6.76 -12.09
CA HIS A 470 -20.06 -6.40 -10.78
C HIS A 470 -20.18 -4.90 -10.45
N PHE A 471 -20.53 -4.59 -9.20
CA PHE A 471 -20.33 -3.28 -8.58
C PHE A 471 -19.18 -3.38 -7.57
N LYS A 472 -18.28 -2.40 -7.55
CA LYS A 472 -17.19 -2.37 -6.56
C LYS A 472 -17.32 -1.10 -5.71
N CYS A 473 -17.71 -1.28 -4.45
CA CYS A 473 -17.86 -0.19 -3.49
C CYS A 473 -16.48 0.29 -3.02
N VAL A 474 -16.36 1.61 -2.85
CA VAL A 474 -15.14 2.29 -2.36
C VAL A 474 -15.15 2.41 -0.84
N THR A 475 -16.29 2.16 -0.20
CA THR A 475 -16.46 2.16 1.25
C THR A 475 -16.92 0.79 1.76
N LYS A 476 -16.62 0.48 3.02
CA LYS A 476 -17.09 -0.73 3.70
C LYS A 476 -17.65 -0.38 5.06
N HIS A 477 -18.78 -0.97 5.41
CA HIS A 477 -19.48 -0.74 6.67
C HIS A 477 -19.67 -2.05 7.45
N PRO A 478 -18.60 -2.63 8.04
CA PRO A 478 -18.75 -3.72 8.99
C PRO A 478 -19.42 -3.22 10.28
N THR A 479 -20.20 -4.09 10.91
CA THR A 479 -21.03 -3.74 12.06
C THR A 479 -21.25 -4.97 12.93
N THR A 480 -21.42 -4.80 14.24
CA THR A 480 -21.71 -5.90 15.17
C THR A 480 -22.87 -5.55 16.11
N ILE A 481 -23.71 -6.52 16.43
CA ILE A 481 -24.85 -6.35 17.35
C ILE A 481 -25.34 -7.67 17.95
N ASN A 482 -25.45 -7.71 19.28
CA ASN A 482 -26.15 -8.78 19.99
C ASN A 482 -27.66 -8.52 19.94
N VAL A 483 -28.42 -9.45 19.34
CA VAL A 483 -29.87 -9.27 19.08
C VAL A 483 -30.76 -9.96 20.12
N HIS A 484 -30.17 -10.58 21.14
CA HIS A 484 -30.89 -11.24 22.23
C HIS A 484 -31.95 -12.24 21.72
N SER A 485 -31.54 -13.18 20.86
CA SER A 485 -32.45 -14.16 20.22
C SER A 485 -33.61 -13.56 19.40
N PHE A 486 -33.39 -12.35 18.87
CA PHE A 486 -34.41 -11.53 18.21
C PHE A 486 -35.66 -11.35 19.08
N ARG A 487 -35.44 -10.96 20.34
CA ARG A 487 -36.49 -10.71 21.32
C ARG A 487 -36.19 -9.47 22.12
N LYS A 488 -37.22 -8.67 22.39
CA LYS A 488 -37.12 -7.54 23.32
C LYS A 488 -36.84 -8.04 24.74
N PRO A 489 -35.96 -7.39 25.51
CA PRO A 489 -35.68 -7.75 26.90
C PRO A 489 -36.92 -7.71 27.79
N GLU A 490 -37.79 -6.71 27.61
CA GLU A 490 -38.92 -6.42 28.51
C GLU A 490 -40.08 -7.40 28.39
N ASN A 491 -40.46 -7.75 27.16
CA ASN A 491 -41.71 -8.47 26.88
C ASN A 491 -41.53 -9.70 25.97
N ARG A 492 -40.29 -9.99 25.55
CA ARG A 492 -39.91 -11.12 24.68
C ARG A 492 -40.58 -11.14 23.30
N GLN A 493 -41.23 -10.06 22.88
CA GLN A 493 -41.76 -9.91 21.52
C GLN A 493 -40.62 -9.85 20.51
N SER A 494 -40.91 -10.18 19.25
CA SER A 494 -39.94 -10.03 18.17
C SER A 494 -39.48 -8.58 18.05
N ASN A 495 -38.18 -8.36 17.85
CA ASN A 495 -37.58 -7.04 17.65
C ASN A 495 -37.03 -6.82 16.23
N ILE A 496 -37.26 -7.78 15.31
CA ILE A 496 -36.69 -7.79 13.95
C ILE A 496 -37.03 -6.52 13.18
N ASP A 497 -38.31 -6.15 13.10
CA ASP A 497 -38.74 -5.03 12.24
C ASP A 497 -38.18 -3.69 12.73
N GLU A 498 -38.01 -3.53 14.05
CA GLU A 498 -37.40 -2.36 14.68
C GLU A 498 -35.87 -2.35 14.49
N LEU A 499 -35.20 -3.50 14.61
CA LEU A 499 -33.78 -3.61 14.29
C LEU A 499 -33.52 -3.24 12.82
N VAL A 500 -34.34 -3.75 11.91
CA VAL A 500 -34.24 -3.44 10.48
C VAL A 500 -34.46 -1.94 10.23
N SER A 501 -35.44 -1.31 10.87
CA SER A 501 -35.72 0.11 10.68
C SER A 501 -34.55 1.02 11.13
N ILE A 502 -33.80 0.58 12.15
CA ILE A 502 -32.60 1.28 12.63
C ILE A 502 -31.38 0.99 11.76
N LEU A 503 -31.15 -0.27 11.40
CA LEU A 503 -29.89 -0.72 10.79
C LEU A 503 -29.88 -0.60 9.26
N LYS A 504 -31.01 -0.77 8.59
CA LYS A 504 -31.10 -0.72 7.12
C LYS A 504 -30.64 0.64 6.53
N PRO A 505 -31.00 1.80 7.13
CA PRO A 505 -30.52 3.10 6.66
C PRO A 505 -28.99 3.28 6.73
N LEU A 506 -28.28 2.45 7.50
CA LEU A 506 -26.82 2.52 7.61
C LEU A 506 -26.09 1.92 6.40
N ASN A 507 -26.82 1.35 5.42
CA ASN A 507 -26.25 0.79 4.19
C ASN A 507 -25.10 -0.19 4.47
N LEU A 508 -25.36 -1.16 5.36
CA LEU A 508 -24.35 -2.08 5.85
C LEU A 508 -23.81 -2.97 4.73
N HIS A 509 -22.50 -3.24 4.77
CA HIS A 509 -21.87 -4.17 3.83
C HIS A 509 -21.73 -5.57 4.44
N CYS A 510 -21.47 -5.61 5.74
CA CYS A 510 -21.34 -6.82 6.52
C CYS A 510 -21.87 -6.54 7.93
N ILE A 511 -22.63 -7.46 8.50
CA ILE A 511 -23.05 -7.39 9.90
C ILE A 511 -22.81 -8.73 10.59
N ALA A 512 -22.08 -8.68 11.69
CA ALA A 512 -21.89 -9.73 12.66
C ALA A 512 -23.01 -9.66 13.71
N VAL A 513 -23.63 -10.80 14.01
CA VAL A 513 -24.83 -10.87 14.84
C VAL A 513 -24.70 -12.00 15.86
N GLU A 514 -24.77 -11.67 17.14
CA GLU A 514 -24.66 -12.63 18.25
C GLU A 514 -26.03 -13.06 18.78
N GLU A 515 -26.06 -14.19 19.50
CA GLU A 515 -27.26 -14.78 20.09
C GLU A 515 -28.38 -15.11 19.11
N ILE A 516 -28.04 -15.49 17.88
CA ILE A 516 -29.04 -15.88 16.88
C ILE A 516 -29.30 -17.39 16.90
N GLN A 517 -30.42 -17.80 16.34
CA GLN A 517 -30.70 -19.20 16.06
C GLN A 517 -30.92 -19.40 14.57
N ASN A 518 -30.55 -20.58 14.03
CA ASN A 518 -30.81 -20.91 12.63
C ASN A 518 -32.27 -21.27 12.40
N ASN A 519 -33.14 -20.25 12.39
CA ASN A 519 -34.57 -20.38 12.22
C ASN A 519 -35.11 -19.29 11.27
N ASP A 520 -36.45 -19.21 11.15
CA ASP A 520 -37.08 -18.28 10.22
C ASP A 520 -36.90 -16.80 10.62
N LYS A 521 -36.58 -16.51 11.89
CA LYS A 521 -36.24 -15.14 12.30
C LYS A 521 -34.93 -14.67 11.68
N TRP A 522 -33.90 -15.53 11.68
CA TRP A 522 -32.62 -15.22 11.04
C TRP A 522 -32.78 -15.01 9.53
N LYS A 523 -33.54 -15.89 8.87
CA LYS A 523 -33.85 -15.76 7.44
C LYS A 523 -34.61 -14.47 7.13
N LYS A 524 -35.65 -14.15 7.92
CA LYS A 524 -36.41 -12.91 7.78
C LYS A 524 -35.52 -11.67 7.96
N PHE A 525 -34.69 -11.64 9.01
CA PHE A 525 -33.75 -10.54 9.24
C PHE A 525 -32.78 -10.36 8.06
N SER A 526 -32.20 -11.45 7.53
CA SER A 526 -31.35 -11.41 6.33
C SER A 526 -32.05 -10.83 5.10
N GLN A 527 -33.29 -11.26 4.85
CA GLN A 527 -34.12 -10.77 3.74
C GLN A 527 -34.44 -9.29 3.88
N ASP A 528 -34.91 -8.88 5.06
CA ASP A 528 -35.35 -7.52 5.34
C ASP A 528 -34.19 -6.51 5.32
N MET A 529 -33.01 -6.93 5.80
CA MET A 529 -31.75 -6.17 5.68
C MET A 529 -31.20 -6.12 4.25
N SER A 530 -31.74 -6.93 3.34
CA SER A 530 -31.28 -7.00 1.94
C SER A 530 -29.79 -7.41 1.81
N LEU A 531 -29.34 -8.28 2.70
CA LEU A 531 -27.99 -8.87 2.74
C LEU A 531 -28.09 -10.37 2.38
N PRO A 532 -27.91 -10.73 1.09
CA PRO A 532 -28.30 -12.03 0.57
C PRO A 532 -27.36 -13.18 0.96
N TYR A 533 -26.13 -12.88 1.38
CA TYR A 533 -25.17 -13.91 1.81
C TYR A 533 -25.23 -14.01 3.32
N SER A 534 -25.62 -15.18 3.82
CA SER A 534 -25.75 -15.43 5.25
C SER A 534 -25.01 -16.70 5.64
N ILE A 535 -24.35 -16.66 6.80
CA ILE A 535 -23.79 -17.85 7.42
C ILE A 535 -24.11 -17.85 8.91
N TYR A 536 -24.28 -19.05 9.47
CA TYR A 536 -24.59 -19.30 10.86
C TYR A 536 -23.57 -20.27 11.47
N GLY A 537 -23.03 -19.91 12.62
CA GLY A 537 -22.06 -20.68 13.39
C GLY A 537 -22.64 -21.08 14.75
N PRO A 538 -23.13 -22.32 14.92
CA PRO A 538 -23.77 -22.76 16.16
C PRO A 538 -22.79 -22.87 17.32
N TRP A 539 -23.30 -22.59 18.52
CA TRP A 539 -22.76 -23.07 19.78
C TRP A 539 -23.04 -24.58 19.93
N ASN A 540 -22.13 -25.32 20.56
CA ASN A 540 -22.36 -26.73 20.88
C ASN A 540 -23.50 -26.87 21.90
N GLY A 541 -24.42 -27.81 21.66
CA GLY A 541 -25.50 -28.15 22.59
C GLY A 541 -26.64 -27.13 22.74
N ASN A 542 -26.63 -26.02 21.99
CA ASN A 542 -27.71 -25.02 21.99
C ASN A 542 -28.11 -24.64 20.56
N ALA A 543 -29.34 -24.17 20.36
CA ALA A 543 -29.81 -23.63 19.10
C ALA A 543 -29.29 -22.21 18.83
N ALA A 544 -28.61 -21.58 19.81
CA ALA A 544 -27.99 -20.27 19.71
C ALA A 544 -26.59 -20.33 19.07
N GLY A 545 -26.16 -19.22 18.49
CA GLY A 545 -24.92 -19.12 17.73
C GLY A 545 -24.61 -17.68 17.31
N ASN A 546 -23.57 -17.56 16.50
CA ASN A 546 -23.23 -16.29 15.85
C ASN A 546 -23.62 -16.36 14.37
N GLY A 547 -23.87 -15.22 13.74
CA GLY A 547 -24.17 -15.10 12.33
C GLY A 547 -23.42 -13.97 11.67
N ILE A 548 -23.22 -14.12 10.36
CA ILE A 548 -22.68 -13.05 9.52
C ILE A 548 -23.56 -12.92 8.30
N LEU A 549 -24.05 -11.70 8.05
CA LEU A 549 -24.71 -11.31 6.81
C LEU A 549 -23.80 -10.39 6.00
N SER A 550 -23.87 -10.53 4.68
CA SER A 550 -23.03 -9.77 3.76
C SER A 550 -23.76 -9.44 2.46
N CYS A 551 -23.42 -8.28 1.89
CA CYS A 551 -23.82 -7.92 0.53
C CYS A 551 -22.91 -8.55 -0.55
N TYR A 552 -21.77 -9.12 -0.15
CA TYR A 552 -20.81 -9.83 -1.00
C TYR A 552 -20.77 -11.34 -0.71
N PRO A 553 -20.47 -12.19 -1.71
CA PRO A 553 -20.29 -13.62 -1.51
C PRO A 553 -19.29 -13.93 -0.39
N ILE A 554 -19.69 -14.85 0.49
CA ILE A 554 -18.79 -15.43 1.48
C ILE A 554 -17.94 -16.48 0.76
N GLN A 555 -16.64 -16.21 0.62
CA GLN A 555 -15.72 -17.03 -0.17
C GLN A 555 -15.33 -18.31 0.58
N SER A 556 -15.14 -18.18 1.89
CA SER A 556 -14.84 -19.27 2.81
C SER A 556 -15.35 -18.90 4.20
N TYR A 557 -15.63 -19.91 5.02
CA TYR A 557 -15.96 -19.73 6.42
C TYR A 557 -15.51 -20.93 7.26
N SER A 558 -15.32 -20.70 8.56
CA SER A 558 -15.11 -21.74 9.56
C SER A 558 -15.89 -21.39 10.82
N ASN A 559 -16.35 -22.40 11.55
CA ASN A 559 -16.97 -22.24 12.86
C ASN A 559 -16.21 -23.12 13.86
N GLN A 560 -15.46 -22.49 14.76
CA GLN A 560 -14.80 -23.17 15.86
C GLN A 560 -15.67 -23.09 17.11
N GLN A 561 -15.74 -24.18 17.87
CA GLN A 561 -16.41 -24.21 19.16
C GLN A 561 -15.37 -24.30 20.26
N SER A 562 -15.62 -23.64 21.39
CA SER A 562 -14.75 -23.81 22.54
C SER A 562 -15.03 -25.14 23.22
N SER A 563 -13.94 -25.79 23.67
CA SER A 563 -13.96 -26.95 24.54
C SER A 563 -14.57 -26.66 25.92
N LEU A 564 -14.68 -25.38 26.31
CA LEU A 564 -15.22 -24.95 27.59
C LEU A 564 -16.75 -24.83 27.54
N ILE A 565 -17.41 -25.41 28.55
CA ILE A 565 -18.85 -25.31 28.76
C ILE A 565 -19.08 -24.24 29.82
N CYS A 566 -19.77 -23.16 29.45
CA CYS A 566 -20.14 -22.08 30.35
C CYS A 566 -21.65 -21.99 30.54
N GLN A 567 -22.11 -21.03 31.36
CA GLN A 567 -23.53 -20.79 31.54
C GLN A 567 -24.15 -20.32 30.21
N GLY A 568 -25.09 -21.10 29.68
CA GLY A 568 -25.69 -20.89 28.35
C GLY A 568 -25.17 -21.82 27.25
N GLY A 569 -24.21 -22.69 27.54
CA GLY A 569 -23.62 -23.66 26.61
C GLY A 569 -22.16 -23.36 26.30
N THR A 570 -21.60 -23.98 25.27
CA THR A 570 -20.27 -23.58 24.77
C THR A 570 -20.37 -22.28 23.98
N ARG A 571 -19.25 -21.59 23.74
CA ARG A 571 -19.19 -20.45 22.79
C ARG A 571 -18.63 -20.89 21.45
N SER A 572 -18.90 -20.10 20.40
CA SER A 572 -18.32 -20.31 19.08
C SER A 572 -17.63 -19.06 18.54
N PHE A 573 -16.79 -19.31 17.53
CA PHE A 573 -16.03 -18.34 16.79
C PHE A 573 -16.25 -18.59 15.30
N LEU A 574 -16.95 -17.68 14.66
CA LEU A 574 -17.34 -17.81 13.25
C LEU A 574 -16.48 -16.86 12.43
N GLN A 575 -15.61 -17.42 11.60
CA GLN A 575 -14.70 -16.68 10.73
C GLN A 575 -15.19 -16.75 9.27
N CYS A 576 -14.97 -15.67 8.51
CA CYS A 576 -15.33 -15.51 7.11
C CYS A 576 -14.24 -14.82 6.30
N SER A 577 -14.15 -15.17 5.01
CA SER A 577 -13.52 -14.33 3.99
C SER A 577 -14.61 -13.70 3.11
N ILE A 578 -14.64 -12.37 3.07
CA ILE A 578 -15.64 -11.59 2.34
C ILE A 578 -14.94 -10.54 1.49
N ASP A 579 -15.13 -10.62 0.18
CA ASP A 579 -14.49 -9.74 -0.81
C ASP A 579 -12.95 -9.68 -0.64
N ASP A 580 -12.44 -8.64 0.00
CA ASP A 580 -11.03 -8.41 0.25
C ASP A 580 -10.68 -8.25 1.74
N PHE A 581 -11.51 -8.70 2.67
CA PHE A 581 -11.14 -8.79 4.08
C PHE A 581 -11.62 -10.08 4.73
N THR A 582 -10.97 -10.41 5.85
CA THR A 582 -11.30 -11.56 6.68
C THR A 582 -11.88 -11.10 8.01
N CYS A 583 -13.00 -11.68 8.40
CA CYS A 583 -13.80 -11.25 9.55
C CYS A 583 -14.02 -12.40 10.49
N ALA A 584 -14.18 -12.11 11.78
CA ALA A 584 -14.71 -13.07 12.72
C ALA A 584 -15.67 -12.43 13.72
N VAL A 585 -16.64 -13.22 14.16
CA VAL A 585 -17.60 -12.86 15.21
C VAL A 585 -17.55 -13.87 16.34
N THR A 586 -17.61 -13.39 17.58
CA THR A 586 -17.77 -14.23 18.76
C THR A 586 -18.62 -13.55 19.82
N HIS A 587 -19.23 -14.40 20.65
CA HIS A 587 -19.88 -14.01 21.89
C HIS A 587 -19.22 -14.80 23.01
N LEU A 588 -18.44 -14.14 23.86
CA LEU A 588 -17.68 -14.80 24.91
C LEU A 588 -18.54 -15.04 26.17
N ASP A 589 -18.01 -15.82 27.11
CA ASP A 589 -18.66 -16.01 28.40
C ASP A 589 -18.95 -14.69 29.14
N HIS A 590 -20.06 -14.63 29.87
CA HIS A 590 -20.51 -13.40 30.54
C HIS A 590 -20.25 -13.43 32.06
N MET A 591 -19.72 -14.53 32.60
CA MET A 591 -19.61 -14.77 34.03
C MET A 591 -18.19 -14.61 34.56
N GLU A 592 -17.19 -15.16 33.84
CA GLU A 592 -15.81 -15.25 34.33
C GLU A 592 -14.77 -14.85 33.28
N GLU A 593 -13.90 -13.89 33.62
CA GLU A 593 -12.87 -13.40 32.68
C GLU A 593 -11.84 -14.46 32.29
N ASP A 594 -11.49 -15.37 33.20
CA ASP A 594 -10.53 -16.43 32.90
C ASP A 594 -11.08 -17.41 31.85
N VAL A 595 -12.38 -17.71 31.91
CA VAL A 595 -13.07 -18.50 30.87
C VAL A 595 -13.04 -17.76 29.54
N ARG A 596 -13.33 -16.44 29.52
CA ARG A 596 -13.23 -15.64 28.29
C ARG A 596 -11.83 -15.65 27.70
N LEU A 597 -10.80 -15.52 28.54
CA LEU A 597 -9.39 -15.57 28.14
C LEU A 597 -9.02 -16.92 27.53
N GLU A 598 -9.48 -18.03 28.12
CA GLU A 598 -9.25 -19.36 27.57
C GLU A 598 -9.99 -19.58 26.25
N GLN A 599 -11.27 -19.17 26.17
CA GLN A 599 -12.07 -19.23 24.95
C GLN A 599 -11.39 -18.50 23.79
N ILE A 600 -11.02 -17.23 23.98
CA ILE A 600 -10.42 -16.44 22.91
C ILE A 600 -9.02 -16.96 22.51
N LYS A 601 -8.25 -17.52 23.46
CA LYS A 601 -6.98 -18.21 23.14
C LYS A 601 -7.19 -19.50 22.36
N GLU A 602 -8.24 -20.26 22.66
CA GLU A 602 -8.60 -21.47 21.93
C GLU A 602 -8.95 -21.15 20.47
N PHE A 603 -9.68 -20.06 20.24
CA PHE A 603 -10.07 -19.57 18.91
C PHE A 603 -8.92 -19.03 18.06
N LYS A 604 -7.81 -18.64 18.71
CA LYS A 604 -6.59 -18.14 18.05
C LYS A 604 -6.82 -17.04 17.01
N PRO A 605 -7.56 -15.96 17.33
CA PRO A 605 -7.78 -14.87 16.37
C PRO A 605 -6.51 -14.10 15.98
N TYR A 606 -5.39 -14.37 16.66
CA TYR A 606 -4.07 -13.81 16.40
C TYR A 606 -3.28 -14.56 15.31
N ASP A 607 -3.71 -15.76 14.91
CA ASP A 607 -3.16 -16.41 13.73
C ASP A 607 -3.52 -15.57 12.48
N PRO A 608 -2.62 -15.45 11.49
CA PRO A 608 -2.57 -14.31 10.55
C PRO A 608 -3.67 -14.28 9.47
N ASP A 609 -4.91 -14.62 9.78
CA ASP A 609 -6.01 -14.75 8.81
C ASP A 609 -7.28 -13.97 9.20
N ILE A 610 -7.19 -13.03 10.15
CA ILE A 610 -8.34 -12.21 10.57
C ILE A 610 -7.99 -10.73 10.54
N ASP A 611 -8.69 -9.99 9.69
CA ASP A 611 -8.56 -8.55 9.53
C ASP A 611 -9.41 -7.79 10.56
N ILE A 612 -10.62 -8.28 10.83
CA ILE A 612 -11.61 -7.62 11.68
C ILE A 612 -12.20 -8.65 12.66
N LEU A 613 -12.04 -8.42 13.95
CA LEU A 613 -12.62 -9.21 15.03
C LEU A 613 -13.77 -8.43 15.67
N MET A 614 -14.97 -9.02 15.69
CA MET A 614 -16.20 -8.36 16.11
C MET A 614 -16.92 -9.15 17.21
N GLY A 615 -17.69 -8.42 18.01
CA GLY A 615 -18.79 -8.98 18.78
C GLY A 615 -18.76 -8.66 20.26
N ASP A 616 -19.59 -9.41 21.00
CA ASP A 616 -19.74 -9.28 22.43
C ASP A 616 -18.60 -10.01 23.15
N MET A 617 -17.61 -9.24 23.56
CA MET A 617 -16.44 -9.73 24.26
C MET A 617 -16.73 -9.97 25.75
N ASN A 618 -17.89 -9.50 26.26
CA ASN A 618 -18.25 -9.50 27.67
C ASN A 618 -17.14 -8.96 28.60
N SER A 619 -16.27 -8.10 28.05
CA SER A 619 -15.04 -7.63 28.68
C SER A 619 -14.95 -6.12 28.68
N LEU A 620 -14.29 -5.55 29.68
CA LEU A 620 -14.18 -4.11 29.85
C LEU A 620 -12.79 -3.61 29.44
N THR A 621 -12.72 -2.35 29.01
CA THR A 621 -11.47 -1.63 28.80
C THR A 621 -11.36 -0.54 29.86
N ARG A 622 -10.28 -0.53 30.65
CA ARG A 622 -10.18 0.43 31.78
C ARG A 622 -10.27 1.88 31.32
N ASP A 623 -9.66 2.22 30.19
CA ASP A 623 -9.57 3.59 29.68
C ASP A 623 -10.90 4.15 29.16
N ASP A 624 -11.92 3.30 29.03
CA ASP A 624 -13.29 3.71 28.69
C ASP A 624 -13.92 4.54 29.80
N TYR A 625 -13.44 4.41 31.05
CA TYR A 625 -14.12 4.98 32.21
C TYR A 625 -13.25 6.03 32.93
N SER A 626 -13.87 7.11 33.37
CA SER A 626 -13.35 7.96 34.43
C SER A 626 -13.37 7.19 35.75
N ASP A 627 -12.49 7.54 36.69
CA ASP A 627 -12.40 6.86 38.00
C ASP A 627 -13.74 6.92 38.74
N ASN A 628 -14.42 8.07 38.66
CA ASN A 628 -15.71 8.26 39.31
C ASN A 628 -16.82 7.38 38.68
N TYR A 629 -16.87 7.25 37.35
CA TYR A 629 -17.84 6.38 36.69
C TYR A 629 -17.52 4.90 36.95
N TYR A 630 -16.24 4.55 36.89
CA TYR A 630 -15.75 3.20 37.18
C TYR A 630 -16.20 2.74 38.58
N GLU A 631 -15.93 3.51 39.62
CA GLU A 631 -16.31 3.12 40.99
C GLU A 631 -17.85 3.13 41.15
N LYS A 632 -18.51 4.25 40.84
CA LYS A 632 -19.94 4.44 41.18
C LYS A 632 -20.91 3.67 40.31
N ILE A 633 -20.52 3.35 39.08
CA ILE A 633 -21.42 2.70 38.12
C ILE A 633 -20.93 1.28 37.85
N ILE A 634 -19.65 1.08 37.55
CA ILE A 634 -19.17 -0.25 37.12
C ILE A 634 -18.97 -1.18 38.31
N VAL A 635 -18.20 -0.78 39.32
CA VAL A 635 -17.91 -1.59 40.52
C VAL A 635 -19.20 -1.78 41.32
N ASP A 636 -19.87 -0.69 41.70
CA ASP A 636 -21.11 -0.72 42.49
C ASP A 636 -22.18 -1.65 41.89
N LYS A 637 -22.35 -1.64 40.57
CA LYS A 637 -23.37 -2.44 39.89
C LYS A 637 -22.99 -3.91 39.84
N ARG A 638 -21.73 -4.24 39.56
CA ARG A 638 -21.22 -5.62 39.62
C ARG A 638 -21.37 -6.20 41.02
N GLU A 639 -21.01 -5.43 42.05
CA GLU A 639 -21.18 -5.86 43.45
C GLU A 639 -22.66 -6.10 43.81
N LYS A 640 -23.56 -5.17 43.46
CA LYS A 640 -25.01 -5.33 43.69
C LYS A 640 -25.62 -6.53 42.97
N SER A 641 -25.09 -6.87 41.79
CA SER A 641 -25.53 -8.01 40.99
C SER A 641 -24.79 -9.32 41.32
N ASN A 642 -23.89 -9.32 42.30
CA ASN A 642 -23.00 -10.45 42.62
C ASN A 642 -22.21 -10.97 41.39
N TRP A 643 -21.78 -10.06 40.52
CA TRP A 643 -20.90 -10.37 39.40
C TRP A 643 -19.43 -10.29 39.82
N GLU A 644 -18.54 -10.90 39.03
CA GLU A 644 -17.12 -10.76 39.26
C GLU A 644 -16.69 -9.28 39.21
N LYS A 645 -15.63 -8.97 39.98
CA LYS A 645 -15.04 -7.63 39.95
C LYS A 645 -14.55 -7.30 38.53
N PRO A 646 -14.64 -6.02 38.10
CA PRO A 646 -14.20 -5.64 36.77
C PRO A 646 -12.73 -6.02 36.55
N ARG A 647 -12.46 -6.72 35.45
CA ARG A 647 -11.12 -7.04 34.94
C ARG A 647 -11.00 -6.53 33.49
N PHE A 648 -9.76 -6.45 33.01
CA PHE A 648 -9.41 -5.86 31.71
C PHE A 648 -8.39 -6.70 30.94
N ASP A 649 -8.17 -7.94 31.40
CA ASP A 649 -7.10 -8.81 30.92
C ASP A 649 -7.34 -9.18 29.46
N LEU A 650 -8.60 -9.42 29.08
CA LEU A 650 -8.95 -9.81 27.72
C LEU A 650 -8.74 -8.67 26.72
N THR A 651 -9.22 -7.47 27.03
CA THR A 651 -9.07 -6.31 26.14
C THR A 651 -7.60 -5.88 26.04
N HIS A 652 -6.84 -6.02 27.13
CA HIS A 652 -5.38 -5.86 27.13
C HIS A 652 -4.68 -6.93 26.28
N LEU A 653 -5.07 -8.20 26.38
CA LEU A 653 -4.51 -9.28 25.56
C LEU A 653 -4.71 -8.99 24.06
N ILE A 654 -5.93 -8.65 23.65
CA ILE A 654 -6.27 -8.36 22.25
C ILE A 654 -5.48 -7.15 21.73
N THR A 655 -5.47 -6.06 22.48
CA THR A 655 -4.88 -4.79 21.99
C THR A 655 -3.37 -4.69 22.15
N GLN A 656 -2.82 -5.18 23.25
CA GLN A 656 -1.40 -5.01 23.59
C GLN A 656 -0.53 -6.20 23.18
N GLN A 657 -1.07 -7.43 23.21
CA GLN A 657 -0.27 -8.62 22.89
C GLN A 657 -0.53 -9.13 21.47
N TRP A 658 -1.78 -9.07 21.00
CA TRP A 658 -2.16 -9.49 19.65
C TRP A 658 -2.23 -8.35 18.65
N ASN A 659 -1.92 -7.12 19.08
CA ASN A 659 -1.74 -5.94 18.23
C ASN A 659 -3.00 -5.57 17.42
N TYR A 660 -4.18 -5.99 17.85
CA TYR A 660 -5.42 -5.45 17.30
C TYR A 660 -5.64 -4.03 17.80
N GLN A 661 -6.27 -3.21 16.98
CA GLN A 661 -6.63 -1.84 17.34
C GLN A 661 -8.14 -1.74 17.55
N ASP A 662 -8.54 -1.12 18.64
CA ASP A 662 -9.93 -0.82 18.93
C ASP A 662 -10.45 0.30 18.02
N ALA A 663 -11.32 -0.04 17.07
CA ALA A 663 -11.80 0.89 16.06
C ALA A 663 -12.48 2.13 16.66
N PHE A 664 -13.21 1.96 17.77
CA PHE A 664 -13.89 3.08 18.41
C PHE A 664 -12.90 4.04 19.03
N LYS A 665 -11.88 3.55 19.74
CA LYS A 665 -10.86 4.38 20.38
C LYS A 665 -9.87 5.01 19.41
N LEU A 666 -9.62 4.37 18.26
CA LEU A 666 -8.86 4.99 17.17
C LEU A 666 -9.52 6.28 16.68
N ILE A 667 -10.84 6.25 16.47
CA ILE A 667 -11.59 7.40 15.92
C ILE A 667 -12.00 8.40 17.01
N ASN A 668 -12.35 7.91 18.19
CA ASN A 668 -12.94 8.69 19.28
C ASN A 668 -12.16 8.55 20.61
N PRO A 669 -10.86 8.87 20.66
CA PRO A 669 -10.03 8.62 21.84
C PRO A 669 -10.48 9.37 23.10
N GLN A 670 -11.22 10.47 22.93
CA GLN A 670 -11.65 11.35 24.02
C GLN A 670 -12.99 10.95 24.66
N ILE A 671 -13.80 10.13 23.97
CA ILE A 671 -15.13 9.73 24.48
C ILE A 671 -14.95 8.68 25.59
N LYS A 672 -15.69 8.85 26.68
CA LYS A 672 -15.65 8.02 27.90
C LYS A 672 -17.05 7.83 28.51
N ASP A 673 -17.13 6.95 29.50
CA ASP A 673 -18.27 6.76 30.39
C ASP A 673 -19.54 6.32 29.64
N GLU A 674 -20.71 6.80 30.04
CA GLU A 674 -22.02 6.37 29.51
C GLU A 674 -22.15 6.53 27.99
N GLN A 675 -21.41 7.48 27.39
CA GLN A 675 -21.41 7.71 25.94
C GLN A 675 -20.81 6.53 25.16
N LEU A 676 -20.07 5.65 25.84
CA LEU A 676 -19.50 4.43 25.27
C LEU A 676 -20.38 3.19 25.48
N SER A 677 -21.49 3.31 26.20
CA SER A 677 -22.27 2.14 26.64
C SER A 677 -22.80 1.36 25.44
N THR A 678 -22.42 0.09 25.34
CA THR A 678 -22.96 -0.83 24.35
C THR A 678 -23.97 -1.81 24.93
N CYS A 679 -24.22 -1.79 26.24
CA CYS A 679 -25.30 -2.57 26.81
C CYS A 679 -26.12 -1.80 27.85
N ALA A 680 -27.25 -2.38 28.26
CA ALA A 680 -28.17 -1.81 29.27
C ALA A 680 -27.50 -1.59 30.63
N TYR A 681 -26.29 -2.14 30.83
CA TYR A 681 -25.59 -2.03 32.09
C TYR A 681 -24.76 -0.75 32.27
N GLY A 682 -24.65 0.10 31.25
CA GLY A 682 -23.77 1.28 31.29
C GLY A 682 -22.31 0.95 30.96
N THR A 683 -22.07 -0.24 30.40
CA THR A 683 -20.74 -0.74 30.04
C THR A 683 -20.60 -0.91 28.54
N ARG A 684 -19.35 -0.95 28.09
CA ARG A 684 -18.96 -1.21 26.71
C ARG A 684 -18.34 -2.60 26.67
N ILE A 685 -19.06 -3.53 26.06
CA ILE A 685 -18.68 -4.94 25.96
C ILE A 685 -18.69 -5.45 24.52
N ASP A 686 -19.30 -4.69 23.60
CA ASP A 686 -19.33 -4.95 22.17
C ASP A 686 -18.22 -4.17 21.48
N TYR A 687 -17.38 -4.85 20.71
CA TYR A 687 -16.19 -4.26 20.09
C TYR A 687 -16.08 -4.61 18.61
N ILE A 688 -15.44 -3.71 17.88
CA ILE A 688 -14.84 -3.98 16.57
C ILE A 688 -13.35 -3.70 16.70
N TYR A 689 -12.57 -4.77 16.65
CA TYR A 689 -11.12 -4.74 16.63
C TYR A 689 -10.61 -4.92 15.21
N VAL A 690 -9.61 -4.13 14.83
CA VAL A 690 -9.06 -4.08 13.48
C VAL A 690 -7.58 -4.39 13.55
N HIS A 691 -7.13 -5.37 12.78
CA HIS A 691 -5.70 -5.65 12.68
C HIS A 691 -5.02 -4.55 11.85
N PRO A 692 -3.84 -4.02 12.24
CA PRO A 692 -3.18 -2.90 11.56
C PRO A 692 -2.93 -3.09 10.06
N ARG A 693 -2.80 -4.34 9.60
CA ARG A 693 -2.66 -4.69 8.17
C ARG A 693 -3.87 -4.27 7.32
N VAL A 694 -5.03 -4.07 7.93
CA VAL A 694 -6.20 -3.50 7.23
C VAL A 694 -5.87 -2.10 6.70
N ASN A 695 -5.04 -1.35 7.43
CA ASN A 695 -4.58 -0.01 7.04
C ASN A 695 -3.68 0.00 5.79
N GLU A 696 -3.23 -1.16 5.30
CA GLU A 696 -2.55 -1.26 4.01
C GLU A 696 -3.51 -1.13 2.82
N ARG A 697 -4.81 -1.37 3.04
CA ARG A 697 -5.85 -1.46 2.00
C ARG A 697 -6.98 -0.46 2.20
N TRP A 698 -7.28 -0.16 3.45
CA TRP A 698 -8.46 0.57 3.87
C TRP A 698 -8.11 1.56 4.97
N ASN A 699 -8.66 2.78 4.92
CA ASN A 699 -8.59 3.74 6.02
C ASN A 699 -9.85 3.63 6.86
N LEU A 700 -9.72 3.41 8.16
CA LEU A 700 -10.84 3.57 9.09
C LEU A 700 -11.19 5.06 9.17
N THR A 701 -12.37 5.46 8.72
CA THR A 701 -12.81 6.86 8.64
C THR A 701 -13.80 7.23 9.73
N LYS A 702 -14.58 6.27 10.22
CA LYS A 702 -15.61 6.50 11.23
C LYS A 702 -15.81 5.28 12.11
N CYS A 703 -16.16 5.53 13.38
CA CYS A 703 -16.72 4.52 14.26
C CYS A 703 -17.76 5.19 15.17
N SER A 704 -18.91 4.56 15.35
CA SER A 704 -20.02 5.08 16.15
C SER A 704 -20.79 3.96 16.85
N ILE A 705 -21.35 4.27 18.01
CA ILE A 705 -22.33 3.43 18.70
C ILE A 705 -23.72 3.89 18.26
N ILE A 706 -24.50 2.98 17.70
CA ILE A 706 -25.85 3.21 17.23
C ILE A 706 -26.81 2.75 18.33
N ASP A 707 -27.61 3.70 18.82
CA ASP A 707 -28.56 3.43 19.89
C ASP A 707 -29.66 2.46 19.43
N THR A 708 -29.75 1.31 20.11
CA THR A 708 -30.81 0.32 19.93
C THR A 708 -31.51 -0.01 21.25
N LYS A 709 -31.39 0.89 22.26
CA LYS A 709 -32.07 0.75 23.55
C LYS A 709 -33.58 0.55 23.37
N GLY A 710 -34.13 -0.41 24.10
CA GLY A 710 -35.56 -0.77 24.05
C GLY A 710 -35.92 -1.73 22.91
N VAL A 711 -35.04 -1.91 21.91
CA VAL A 711 -35.18 -2.91 20.85
C VAL A 711 -34.40 -4.18 21.21
N THR A 712 -33.17 -4.01 21.68
CA THR A 712 -32.32 -5.02 22.33
C THR A 712 -31.70 -4.39 23.59
N ASP A 713 -31.11 -5.20 24.47
CA ASP A 713 -30.32 -4.73 25.62
C ASP A 713 -28.89 -4.34 25.24
N HIS A 714 -28.53 -4.44 23.97
CA HIS A 714 -27.25 -3.96 23.41
C HIS A 714 -27.44 -2.75 22.50
N ASN A 715 -26.37 -2.00 22.25
CA ASN A 715 -26.23 -1.03 21.18
C ASN A 715 -25.32 -1.58 20.10
N CYS A 716 -25.61 -1.21 18.87
CA CYS A 716 -24.84 -1.62 17.71
C CYS A 716 -23.53 -0.84 17.61
N VAL A 717 -22.43 -1.50 17.23
CA VAL A 717 -21.16 -0.83 16.92
C VAL A 717 -20.96 -0.81 15.41
N TYR A 718 -20.87 0.39 14.85
CA TYR A 718 -20.71 0.64 13.42
C TYR A 718 -19.32 1.20 13.12
N VAL A 719 -18.70 0.75 12.03
CA VAL A 719 -17.46 1.33 11.49
C VAL A 719 -17.59 1.62 10.00
N GLU A 720 -16.84 2.61 9.53
CA GLU A 720 -16.70 2.96 8.12
C GLU A 720 -15.24 2.88 7.72
N PHE A 721 -14.99 2.20 6.60
CA PHE A 721 -13.71 2.19 5.93
C PHE A 721 -13.82 2.82 4.55
N SER A 722 -12.82 3.58 4.15
CA SER A 722 -12.63 4.06 2.77
C SER A 722 -11.41 3.40 2.15
N LYS A 723 -11.47 3.10 0.86
CA LYS A 723 -10.31 2.55 0.16
C LYS A 723 -9.24 3.62 0.01
N HIS A 724 -7.97 3.24 0.10
CA HIS A 724 -6.88 4.14 -0.32
C HIS A 724 -7.14 4.63 -1.74
N SER A 725 -7.16 5.95 -1.93
CA SER A 725 -7.06 6.57 -3.24
C SER A 725 -5.73 6.10 -3.83
N SER A 726 -5.77 5.19 -4.80
CA SER A 726 -4.58 4.80 -5.54
C SER A 726 -4.04 6.05 -6.24
N THR A 727 -3.03 6.68 -5.66
CA THR A 727 -2.29 7.82 -6.24
C THR A 727 -1.61 7.46 -7.53
#